data_AF-A0A4P6KUR7-F1
#
_entry.id   AF-A0A4P6KUR7-F1
#
_cell.length_a   1.000
_cell.length_b   1.000
_cell.length_c   1.000
_cell.angle_alpha   90.00
_cell.angle_beta   90.00
_cell.angle_gamma   90.00
#
_symmetry.space_group_name_H-M   'P 1'
#
loop_
_entity.id
_entity.type
_entity.pdbx_description
1 polymer ?
#
loop_
_entity_poly.entity_id
_entity_poly.type
_entity_poly.pdbx_seq_one_letter_code
_entity_poly.pdbx_strand_id
1 'polypeptide(L)'
;MGPMLHRLGTCCAFVLLCACGGPDAPPASGTRAAASDRHAPRIAERAADYETIVQTIYIGYFGRPPDPAGLAYYARLYAGLGAPTTLADFRSAYSSDPAVRQTIDDMAASQESRDLYPGNNTVFITAIYRNLFNRAPDAAGLAYWAKLLGDGAITRGNAALSIMAGGQASDMVAVQRKVAASVAFVGLLDTPARVAAYAGASPNEAARQLLQRVDAGSDLADLGTAFQALLQSLLAAPRPAGAPGQPVITSAVPTDTQIVLVFAAPQSNGASPIEDYTAICTSPSGVASMNGTASPLIVGGLQNGVPYSCAVNARNGAGTGTVSQVVDVTPQAGALTWQAPVDLVATGLSTSRAGRAFLAFGAPPRIGNTAPPGYLATCAYGGESLSGYATASPVVVEGLRNNVQYTCTVSVAGPEGGVPSSTVPVDIPAPNGHHLRFIYAVPSDRPFNDGWSKAIQGAAVHLQQWFKHQLGGPTFTIYAAAPEVCNLPRPSRDYFSNDTWATVQRDLTEHCGLDHTRQDVDWIVYADVLHAVNTPGRLGAGMPRLAMFPRQDLEGLGGAPCVVSDEGTTYCFETIRWTGGGAHEIAHTLHVPHPEGCDAGLPSCTEHAKASIMWTGYTIYPDTYFLPAAKAILFESPFIR
;
A
#
# COMPACT_ATOMS: atom_id res chain seq x y z
N MET A 1 8.58 59.29 22.60
CA MET A 1 7.54 58.26 22.35
C MET A 1 7.26 58.21 20.86
N GLY A 2 6.94 57.02 20.34
CA GLY A 2 6.67 56.76 18.92
C GLY A 2 7.53 55.60 18.38
N PRO A 3 7.32 55.16 17.12
CA PRO A 3 6.28 55.57 16.18
C PRO A 3 5.36 54.41 15.75
N MET A 4 4.31 54.72 14.98
CA MET A 4 3.70 53.81 14.02
C MET A 4 3.90 54.37 12.61
N LEU A 5 4.22 53.53 11.61
CA LEU A 5 3.71 53.65 10.24
C LEU A 5 4.03 52.39 9.40
N HIS A 6 3.41 52.30 8.22
CA HIS A 6 3.14 51.06 7.48
C HIS A 6 4.35 50.26 6.98
N ARG A 7 4.13 48.95 6.77
CA ARG A 7 4.78 48.17 5.72
C ARG A 7 3.88 48.09 4.49
N LEU A 8 4.43 48.40 3.33
CA LEU A 8 4.01 47.90 2.01
C LEU A 8 5.24 47.24 1.39
N GLY A 9 5.05 46.13 0.69
CA GLY A 9 6.16 45.30 0.19
C GLY A 9 6.32 45.39 -1.33
N THR A 10 7.49 44.96 -1.81
CA THR A 10 7.75 44.70 -3.24
C THR A 10 8.68 43.50 -3.38
N CYS A 11 8.50 42.72 -4.43
CA CYS A 11 9.40 41.60 -4.77
C CYS A 11 10.77 42.09 -5.26
N CYS A 12 11.77 41.21 -5.19
CA CYS A 12 12.76 41.11 -6.25
C CYS A 12 13.30 39.67 -6.34
N ALA A 13 13.78 39.28 -7.51
CA ALA A 13 14.36 37.96 -7.81
C ALA A 13 15.81 38.11 -8.33
N PHE A 14 16.30 37.12 -9.08
CA PHE A 14 17.63 36.97 -9.71
C PHE A 14 18.74 36.32 -8.84
N VAL A 15 19.74 35.59 -9.40
CA VAL A 15 19.79 34.54 -10.47
C VAL A 15 21.26 34.10 -10.68
N LEU A 16 21.50 32.78 -10.68
CA LEU A 16 22.58 31.97 -11.29
C LEU A 16 24.10 32.32 -11.21
N LEU A 17 24.89 31.23 -11.41
CA LEU A 17 26.30 31.12 -11.83
C LEU A 17 27.39 31.42 -10.75
N CYS A 18 28.59 30.83 -10.82
CA CYS A 18 29.22 30.07 -11.90
C CYS A 18 30.02 28.82 -11.43
N ALA A 19 30.57 28.04 -12.37
CA ALA A 19 31.37 26.83 -12.13
C ALA A 19 32.78 26.93 -12.75
N CYS A 20 33.71 26.06 -12.32
CA CYS A 20 35.04 25.84 -12.91
C CYS A 20 35.46 24.36 -12.75
N GLY A 21 36.38 23.87 -13.59
CA GLY A 21 36.93 22.50 -13.50
C GLY A 21 38.25 22.32 -14.27
N GLY A 22 38.94 21.19 -14.07
CA GLY A 22 40.20 20.82 -14.73
C GLY A 22 40.66 19.39 -14.38
N PRO A 23 41.60 18.76 -15.11
CA PRO A 23 41.73 17.29 -15.19
C PRO A 23 43.07 16.69 -14.67
N ASP A 24 43.28 15.40 -14.99
CA ASP A 24 44.50 14.54 -14.84
C ASP A 24 44.78 13.93 -13.43
N ALA A 25 45.19 12.65 -13.23
CA ALA A 25 45.35 11.49 -14.14
C ALA A 25 45.11 10.11 -13.40
N PRO A 26 45.90 9.01 -13.53
CA PRO A 26 45.47 7.76 -14.20
C PRO A 26 45.33 6.50 -13.26
N PRO A 27 45.12 5.25 -13.75
CA PRO A 27 44.32 4.24 -13.02
C PRO A 27 45.07 3.30 -12.06
N ALA A 28 44.31 2.71 -11.13
CA ALA A 28 44.71 1.56 -10.31
C ALA A 28 43.92 0.30 -10.71
N SER A 29 44.59 -0.85 -10.80
CA SER A 29 44.02 -2.10 -11.30
C SER A 29 43.75 -3.15 -10.23
N GLY A 30 42.50 -3.65 -10.18
CA GLY A 30 42.22 -5.03 -9.82
C GLY A 30 41.79 -5.34 -8.37
N THR A 31 40.54 -5.80 -8.25
CA THR A 31 40.21 -7.08 -7.58
C THR A 31 38.81 -7.53 -8.00
N ARG A 32 38.58 -8.85 -8.12
CA ARG A 32 37.26 -9.43 -8.39
C ARG A 32 36.60 -9.84 -7.08
N ALA A 33 35.44 -9.26 -6.75
CA ALA A 33 34.52 -9.78 -5.73
C ALA A 33 33.09 -9.26 -5.99
N ALA A 34 32.08 -9.95 -5.42
CA ALA A 34 30.69 -9.49 -5.26
C ALA A 34 29.97 -8.95 -6.52
N ALA A 35 29.67 -9.83 -7.48
CA ALA A 35 28.75 -9.55 -8.60
C ALA A 35 27.31 -10.07 -8.32
N SER A 36 26.72 -9.68 -7.17
CA SER A 36 25.34 -10.02 -6.81
C SER A 36 24.79 -9.08 -5.73
N ASP A 37 24.38 -7.87 -6.11
CA ASP A 37 23.33 -7.04 -5.44
C ASP A 37 23.23 -5.63 -6.08
N ARG A 38 22.93 -5.55 -7.39
CA ARG A 38 22.77 -4.28 -8.10
C ARG A 38 21.63 -4.27 -9.14
N HIS A 39 20.54 -5.01 -8.91
CA HIS A 39 19.44 -5.09 -9.88
C HIS A 39 18.21 -4.23 -9.55
N ALA A 40 17.81 -4.09 -8.28
CA ALA A 40 16.63 -3.32 -7.90
C ALA A 40 16.63 -1.85 -8.40
N PRO A 41 17.65 -1.01 -8.11
CA PRO A 41 17.61 0.41 -8.53
C PRO A 41 17.58 0.58 -10.05
N ARG A 42 18.21 -0.33 -10.82
CA ARG A 42 18.27 -0.24 -12.29
C ARG A 42 16.91 -0.31 -12.96
N ILE A 43 15.92 -1.00 -12.40
CA ILE A 43 14.60 -1.15 -13.05
C ILE A 43 13.75 0.10 -12.80
N ALA A 44 13.86 0.74 -11.63
CA ALA A 44 13.20 2.00 -11.35
C ALA A 44 13.78 3.14 -12.21
N GLU A 45 15.10 3.25 -12.26
CA GLU A 45 15.82 4.25 -13.07
C GLU A 45 15.51 4.09 -14.57
N ARG A 46 15.53 2.85 -15.07
CA ARG A 46 15.12 2.55 -16.46
C ARG A 46 13.66 2.80 -16.76
N ALA A 47 12.74 2.71 -15.80
CA ALA A 47 11.30 2.82 -16.09
C ALA A 47 10.93 4.18 -16.69
N ALA A 48 11.59 5.26 -16.27
CA ALA A 48 11.41 6.60 -16.82
C ALA A 48 11.66 6.64 -18.35
N ASP A 49 12.65 5.89 -18.85
CA ASP A 49 12.99 5.82 -20.28
C ASP A 49 11.82 5.29 -21.14
N TYR A 50 10.88 4.55 -20.54
CA TYR A 50 9.73 3.95 -21.25
C TYR A 50 8.48 4.80 -21.24
N GLU A 51 8.39 5.85 -20.42
CA GLU A 51 7.15 6.63 -20.30
C GLU A 51 6.68 7.21 -21.64
N THR A 52 7.62 7.65 -22.47
CA THR A 52 7.32 8.18 -23.81
C THR A 52 6.74 7.12 -24.74
N ILE A 53 7.29 5.89 -24.75
CA ILE A 53 6.77 4.81 -25.61
C ILE A 53 5.44 4.26 -25.07
N VAL A 54 5.25 4.17 -23.75
CA VAL A 54 3.97 3.81 -23.13
C VAL A 54 2.87 4.81 -23.52
N GLN A 55 3.13 6.11 -23.40
CA GLN A 55 2.17 7.14 -23.78
C GLN A 55 1.89 7.13 -25.30
N THR A 56 2.92 6.92 -26.12
CA THR A 56 2.78 6.76 -27.58
C THR A 56 1.86 5.57 -27.93
N ILE A 57 2.01 4.44 -27.23
CA ILE A 57 1.15 3.26 -27.39
C ILE A 57 -0.29 3.55 -26.92
N TYR A 58 -0.46 4.18 -25.75
CA TYR A 58 -1.79 4.58 -25.22
C TYR A 58 -2.55 5.52 -26.16
N ILE A 59 -1.85 6.48 -26.79
CA ILE A 59 -2.47 7.39 -27.76
C ILE A 59 -2.94 6.64 -29.00
N GLY A 60 -2.15 5.72 -29.56
CA GLY A 60 -2.61 4.94 -30.70
C GLY A 60 -3.76 4.00 -30.36
N TYR A 61 -3.60 3.25 -29.27
CA TYR A 61 -4.50 2.14 -28.94
C TYR A 61 -5.77 2.56 -28.18
N PHE A 62 -5.72 3.59 -27.33
CA PHE A 62 -6.86 4.09 -26.56
C PHE A 62 -7.23 5.55 -26.87
N GLY A 63 -6.48 6.25 -27.71
CA GLY A 63 -6.75 7.63 -28.12
C GLY A 63 -6.55 8.69 -27.01
N ARG A 64 -6.09 8.27 -25.82
CA ARG A 64 -6.05 9.08 -24.59
C ARG A 64 -4.70 8.95 -23.87
N PRO A 65 -4.35 9.89 -22.98
CA PRO A 65 -3.24 9.70 -22.03
C PRO A 65 -3.52 8.52 -21.07
N PRO A 66 -2.50 7.77 -20.62
CA PRO A 66 -2.66 6.88 -19.48
C PRO A 66 -2.96 7.66 -18.20
N ASP A 67 -3.54 7.00 -17.21
CA ASP A 67 -3.46 7.44 -15.81
C ASP A 67 -2.06 7.09 -15.23
N PRO A 68 -1.62 7.70 -14.10
CA PRO A 68 -0.27 7.48 -13.59
C PRO A 68 0.02 6.04 -13.16
N ALA A 69 -1.00 5.27 -12.73
CA ALA A 69 -0.83 3.88 -12.34
C ALA A 69 -0.63 2.98 -13.58
N GLY A 70 -1.43 3.19 -14.63
CA GLY A 70 -1.24 2.55 -15.93
C GLY A 70 0.11 2.89 -16.56
N LEU A 71 0.52 4.16 -16.54
CA LEU A 71 1.84 4.58 -17.02
C LEU A 71 2.98 3.86 -16.29
N ALA A 72 2.99 3.92 -14.95
CA ALA A 72 4.02 3.28 -14.13
C ALA A 72 4.03 1.75 -14.28
N TYR A 73 2.87 1.10 -14.46
CA TYR A 73 2.76 -0.33 -14.69
C TYR A 73 3.44 -0.75 -16.00
N TYR A 74 3.02 -0.18 -17.14
CA TYR A 74 3.60 -0.57 -18.44
C TYR A 74 5.06 -0.13 -18.58
N ALA A 75 5.45 1.01 -17.98
CA ALA A 75 6.84 1.47 -17.97
C ALA A 75 7.76 0.48 -17.23
N ARG A 76 7.36 0.01 -16.04
CA ARG A 76 8.10 -1.01 -15.28
C ARG A 76 8.09 -2.37 -15.98
N LEU A 77 6.99 -2.74 -16.62
CA LEU A 77 6.86 -3.98 -17.40
C LEU A 77 7.86 -4.01 -18.56
N TYR A 78 7.89 -2.96 -19.38
CA TYR A 78 8.82 -2.86 -20.51
C TYR A 78 10.29 -2.73 -20.05
N ALA A 79 10.56 -2.02 -18.95
CA ALA A 79 11.89 -1.96 -18.33
C ALA A 79 12.37 -3.32 -17.77
N GLY A 80 11.46 -4.14 -17.24
CA GLY A 80 11.72 -5.50 -16.78
C GLY A 80 11.98 -6.48 -17.92
N LEU A 81 11.28 -6.32 -19.05
CA LEU A 81 11.55 -7.07 -20.29
C LEU A 81 12.83 -6.61 -21.02
N GLY A 82 13.30 -5.38 -20.75
CA GLY A 82 14.39 -4.77 -21.51
C GLY A 82 14.01 -4.45 -22.95
N ALA A 83 12.74 -4.10 -23.18
CA ALA A 83 12.22 -3.76 -24.50
C ALA A 83 12.89 -2.49 -25.07
N PRO A 84 12.77 -2.20 -26.38
CA PRO A 84 13.28 -0.94 -26.92
C PRO A 84 12.40 0.26 -26.52
N THR A 85 13.00 1.44 -26.40
CA THR A 85 12.28 2.68 -26.05
C THR A 85 11.86 3.52 -27.26
N THR A 86 12.30 3.19 -28.47
CA THR A 86 11.83 3.82 -29.72
C THR A 86 10.69 3.00 -30.35
N LEU A 87 9.74 3.67 -31.01
CA LEU A 87 8.60 3.00 -31.65
C LEU A 87 9.03 2.06 -32.80
N ALA A 88 10.08 2.40 -33.56
CA ALA A 88 10.57 1.59 -34.67
C ALA A 88 11.20 0.28 -34.16
N ASP A 89 11.99 0.37 -33.10
CA ASP A 89 12.61 -0.78 -32.46
C ASP A 89 11.57 -1.60 -31.68
N PHE A 90 10.62 -0.97 -30.98
CA PHE A 90 9.54 -1.66 -30.28
C PHE A 90 8.66 -2.47 -31.25
N ARG A 91 8.33 -1.93 -32.42
CA ARG A 91 7.62 -2.67 -33.49
C ARG A 91 8.44 -3.85 -34.01
N SER A 92 9.76 -3.71 -34.07
CA SER A 92 10.66 -4.81 -34.43
C SER A 92 10.68 -5.88 -33.33
N ALA A 93 10.78 -5.49 -32.06
CA ALA A 93 10.70 -6.37 -30.90
C ALA A 93 9.36 -7.11 -30.80
N TYR A 94 8.22 -6.46 -31.05
CA TYR A 94 6.91 -7.14 -31.17
C TYR A 94 6.97 -8.31 -32.18
N SER A 95 7.79 -8.20 -33.22
CA SER A 95 7.91 -9.20 -34.29
C SER A 95 8.90 -10.33 -33.96
N SER A 96 9.89 -10.10 -33.08
CA SER A 96 10.93 -11.08 -32.71
C SER A 96 10.84 -11.63 -31.27
N ASP A 97 10.20 -10.91 -30.35
CA ASP A 97 10.12 -11.23 -28.92
C ASP A 97 8.67 -11.59 -28.51
N PRO A 98 8.41 -12.83 -28.07
CA PRO A 98 7.08 -13.26 -27.65
C PRO A 98 6.54 -12.56 -26.40
N ALA A 99 7.40 -12.12 -25.47
CA ALA A 99 6.96 -11.44 -24.25
C ALA A 99 6.53 -10.00 -24.56
N VAL A 100 7.33 -9.26 -25.34
CA VAL A 100 6.95 -7.91 -25.82
C VAL A 100 5.66 -7.99 -26.65
N ARG A 101 5.52 -9.01 -27.50
CA ARG A 101 4.25 -9.28 -28.23
C ARG A 101 3.07 -9.44 -27.28
N GLN A 102 3.18 -10.34 -26.30
CA GLN A 102 2.09 -10.67 -25.39
C GLN A 102 1.55 -9.42 -24.67
N THR A 103 2.42 -8.53 -24.17
CA THR A 103 1.97 -7.30 -23.47
C THR A 103 1.10 -6.38 -24.33
N ILE A 104 1.33 -6.33 -25.64
CA ILE A 104 0.57 -5.52 -26.59
C ILE A 104 -0.73 -6.22 -27.00
N ASP A 105 -0.69 -7.55 -27.16
CA ASP A 105 -1.89 -8.34 -27.46
C ASP A 105 -2.84 -8.43 -26.25
N ASP A 106 -2.32 -8.44 -25.02
CA ASP A 106 -3.11 -8.31 -23.78
C ASP A 106 -3.76 -6.93 -23.66
N MET A 107 -3.01 -5.86 -23.95
CA MET A 107 -3.57 -4.50 -24.05
C MET A 107 -4.68 -4.43 -25.12
N ALA A 108 -4.48 -5.11 -26.25
CA ALA A 108 -5.47 -5.23 -27.32
C ALA A 108 -6.67 -6.14 -26.96
N ALA A 109 -6.52 -7.07 -26.03
CA ALA A 109 -7.57 -7.94 -25.51
C ALA A 109 -8.32 -7.35 -24.29
N SER A 110 -7.85 -6.22 -23.74
CA SER A 110 -8.42 -5.55 -22.55
C SER A 110 -9.91 -5.19 -22.69
N GLN A 111 -10.58 -4.97 -21.55
CA GLN A 111 -11.99 -4.56 -21.56
C GLN A 111 -12.20 -3.21 -22.25
N GLU A 112 -11.35 -2.21 -21.98
CA GLU A 112 -11.42 -0.91 -22.66
C GLU A 112 -11.24 -1.05 -24.19
N SER A 113 -10.37 -1.94 -24.67
CA SER A 113 -10.26 -2.25 -26.11
C SER A 113 -11.57 -2.77 -26.72
N ARG A 114 -12.31 -3.63 -25.98
CA ARG A 114 -13.59 -4.19 -26.43
C ARG A 114 -14.69 -3.13 -26.47
N ASP A 115 -14.72 -2.26 -25.46
CA ASP A 115 -15.71 -1.19 -25.32
C ASP A 115 -15.49 -0.04 -26.33
N LEU A 116 -14.23 0.26 -26.67
CA LEU A 116 -13.88 1.26 -27.69
C LEU A 116 -14.06 0.75 -29.13
N TYR A 117 -13.87 -0.56 -29.36
CA TYR A 117 -13.86 -1.15 -30.71
C TYR A 117 -14.91 -2.25 -30.93
N PRO A 118 -16.21 -1.99 -30.62
CA PRO A 118 -17.28 -2.93 -30.86
C PRO A 118 -17.47 -3.15 -32.36
N GLY A 119 -17.51 -4.42 -32.77
CA GLY A 119 -17.71 -4.83 -34.16
C GLY A 119 -16.43 -5.11 -34.93
N ASN A 120 -16.51 -4.91 -36.25
CA ASN A 120 -15.58 -5.48 -37.22
C ASN A 120 -14.25 -4.71 -37.34
N ASN A 121 -13.31 -5.30 -38.08
CA ASN A 121 -11.96 -4.76 -38.25
C ASN A 121 -11.95 -3.39 -38.97
N THR A 122 -12.94 -3.10 -39.80
CA THR A 122 -13.10 -1.80 -40.46
C THR A 122 -13.37 -0.67 -39.45
N VAL A 123 -14.18 -0.93 -38.42
CA VAL A 123 -14.44 0.01 -37.31
C VAL A 123 -13.15 0.25 -36.53
N PHE A 124 -12.47 -0.83 -36.13
CA PHE A 124 -11.19 -0.77 -35.39
C PHE A 124 -10.13 0.08 -36.12
N ILE A 125 -9.83 -0.25 -37.39
CA ILE A 125 -8.82 0.47 -38.19
C ILE A 125 -9.20 1.94 -38.38
N THR A 126 -10.48 2.25 -38.61
CA THR A 126 -10.95 3.64 -38.73
C THR A 126 -10.72 4.42 -37.44
N ALA A 127 -10.91 3.80 -36.28
CA ALA A 127 -10.68 4.44 -34.98
C ALA A 127 -9.18 4.63 -34.68
N ILE A 128 -8.32 3.66 -34.99
CA ILE A 128 -6.85 3.81 -34.88
C ILE A 128 -6.34 4.98 -35.73
N TYR A 129 -6.79 5.12 -36.98
CA TYR A 129 -6.42 6.26 -37.83
C TYR A 129 -6.93 7.61 -37.30
N ARG A 130 -8.10 7.65 -36.62
CA ARG A 130 -8.58 8.87 -35.94
C ARG A 130 -7.73 9.19 -34.70
N ASN A 131 -7.49 8.21 -33.83
CA ASN A 131 -6.68 8.34 -32.63
C ASN A 131 -5.29 8.91 -32.94
N LEU A 132 -4.64 8.40 -33.99
CA LEU A 132 -3.30 8.81 -34.40
C LEU A 132 -3.30 10.10 -35.24
N PHE A 133 -4.12 10.19 -36.28
CA PHE A 133 -3.96 11.16 -37.36
C PHE A 133 -5.16 12.09 -37.59
N ASN A 134 -6.21 12.04 -36.75
CA ASN A 134 -7.48 12.80 -36.86
C ASN A 134 -8.25 12.64 -38.19
N ARG A 135 -7.87 11.65 -39.02
CA ARG A 135 -8.43 11.43 -40.36
C ARG A 135 -8.94 10.00 -40.50
N ALA A 136 -9.72 9.76 -41.55
CA ALA A 136 -10.01 8.40 -41.99
C ALA A 136 -8.78 7.78 -42.68
N PRO A 137 -8.65 6.44 -42.68
CA PRO A 137 -7.82 5.76 -43.67
C PRO A 137 -8.40 5.96 -45.07
N ASP A 138 -7.56 5.90 -46.09
CA ASP A 138 -8.02 5.78 -47.48
C ASP A 138 -8.64 4.40 -47.72
N ALA A 139 -9.38 4.25 -48.81
CA ALA A 139 -10.12 3.01 -49.10
C ALA A 139 -9.20 1.79 -49.32
N ALA A 140 -7.99 1.97 -49.85
CA ALA A 140 -7.06 0.87 -50.10
C ALA A 140 -6.35 0.44 -48.80
N GLY A 141 -5.86 1.40 -48.00
CA GLY A 141 -5.30 1.15 -46.68
C GLY A 141 -6.32 0.49 -45.73
N LEU A 142 -7.57 0.97 -45.72
CA LEU A 142 -8.65 0.37 -44.93
C LEU A 142 -8.92 -1.09 -45.32
N ALA A 143 -9.02 -1.38 -46.62
CA ALA A 143 -9.22 -2.74 -47.11
C ALA A 143 -8.02 -3.66 -46.80
N TYR A 144 -6.79 -3.16 -46.95
CA TYR A 144 -5.56 -3.88 -46.64
C TYR A 144 -5.50 -4.32 -45.17
N TRP A 145 -5.64 -3.38 -44.23
CA TRP A 145 -5.59 -3.69 -42.80
C TRP A 145 -6.76 -4.56 -42.33
N ALA A 146 -7.98 -4.28 -42.81
CA ALA A 146 -9.16 -5.07 -42.45
C ALA A 146 -9.06 -6.52 -42.95
N LYS A 147 -8.43 -6.75 -44.13
CA LYS A 147 -8.15 -8.08 -44.66
C LYS A 147 -7.11 -8.82 -43.81
N LEU A 148 -5.97 -8.22 -43.50
CA LEU A 148 -4.94 -8.90 -42.69
C LEU A 148 -5.44 -9.30 -41.30
N LEU A 149 -6.29 -8.47 -40.68
CA LEU A 149 -6.98 -8.80 -39.43
C LEU A 149 -8.08 -9.86 -39.60
N GLY A 150 -8.70 -9.95 -40.78
CA GLY A 150 -9.76 -10.93 -41.09
C GLY A 150 -9.21 -12.31 -41.41
N ASP A 151 -8.05 -12.37 -42.08
CA ASP A 151 -7.31 -13.60 -42.37
C ASP A 151 -6.56 -14.17 -41.13
N GLY A 152 -6.53 -13.42 -40.02
CA GLY A 152 -5.72 -13.75 -38.83
C GLY A 152 -4.20 -13.57 -39.02
N ALA A 153 -3.77 -12.93 -40.11
CA ALA A 153 -2.36 -12.75 -40.46
C ALA A 153 -1.62 -11.76 -39.55
N ILE A 154 -2.35 -10.84 -38.90
CA ILE A 154 -1.86 -9.93 -37.86
C ILE A 154 -2.90 -9.80 -36.74
N THR A 155 -2.47 -9.41 -35.53
CA THR A 155 -3.39 -9.06 -34.43
C THR A 155 -3.81 -7.59 -34.48
N ARG A 156 -4.83 -7.21 -33.70
CA ARG A 156 -5.20 -5.80 -33.49
C ARG A 156 -4.05 -4.98 -32.90
N GLY A 157 -3.27 -5.56 -31.98
CA GLY A 157 -2.06 -4.96 -31.42
C GLY A 157 -0.99 -4.67 -32.48
N ASN A 158 -0.66 -5.66 -33.31
CA ASN A 158 0.28 -5.50 -34.41
C ASN A 158 -0.16 -4.42 -35.42
N ALA A 159 -1.45 -4.40 -35.77
CA ALA A 159 -2.00 -3.41 -36.70
C ALA A 159 -1.86 -1.99 -36.16
N ALA A 160 -2.19 -1.76 -34.88
CA ALA A 160 -2.08 -0.44 -34.25
C ALA A 160 -0.63 0.06 -34.21
N LEU A 161 0.33 -0.77 -33.77
CA LEU A 161 1.77 -0.44 -33.81
C LEU A 161 2.25 -0.19 -35.24
N SER A 162 1.78 -0.99 -36.21
CA SER A 162 2.22 -0.90 -37.59
C SER A 162 1.71 0.33 -38.34
N ILE A 163 0.50 0.80 -38.02
CA ILE A 163 -0.06 2.05 -38.54
C ILE A 163 0.65 3.25 -37.92
N MET A 164 0.85 3.24 -36.59
CA MET A 164 1.55 4.27 -35.84
C MET A 164 2.98 4.49 -36.33
N ALA A 165 3.74 3.41 -36.50
CA ALA A 165 5.10 3.44 -37.07
C ALA A 165 5.11 3.63 -38.61
N GLY A 166 3.94 3.75 -39.24
CA GLY A 166 3.76 4.03 -40.67
C GLY A 166 3.34 5.46 -40.99
N GLY A 167 3.19 6.33 -39.98
CA GLY A 167 2.87 7.75 -40.19
C GLY A 167 3.95 8.49 -40.99
N GLN A 168 3.55 9.49 -41.78
CA GLN A 168 4.46 10.28 -42.63
C GLN A 168 4.15 11.78 -42.56
N ALA A 169 5.18 12.61 -42.69
CA ALA A 169 5.06 14.08 -42.70
C ALA A 169 4.18 14.62 -41.56
N SER A 170 3.05 15.27 -41.87
CA SER A 170 2.11 15.84 -40.90
C SER A 170 1.52 14.81 -39.93
N ASP A 171 1.34 13.55 -40.35
CA ASP A 171 0.82 12.49 -39.48
C ASP A 171 1.77 12.24 -38.29
N MET A 172 3.10 12.27 -38.52
CA MET A 172 4.11 12.12 -37.46
C MET A 172 4.15 13.31 -36.52
N VAL A 173 4.02 14.53 -37.06
CA VAL A 173 4.00 15.76 -36.23
C VAL A 173 2.74 15.80 -35.36
N ALA A 174 1.59 15.34 -35.87
CA ALA A 174 0.37 15.20 -35.08
C ALA A 174 0.52 14.18 -33.93
N VAL A 175 1.11 13.01 -34.20
CA VAL A 175 1.40 12.02 -33.15
C VAL A 175 2.39 12.57 -32.11
N GLN A 176 3.47 13.24 -32.53
CA GLN A 176 4.43 13.88 -31.62
C GLN A 176 3.79 14.94 -30.73
N ARG A 177 2.93 15.81 -31.28
CA ARG A 177 2.18 16.80 -30.48
C ARG A 177 1.19 16.15 -29.53
N LYS A 178 0.54 15.04 -29.90
CA LYS A 178 -0.31 14.25 -28.98
C LYS A 178 0.49 13.65 -27.83
N VAL A 179 1.68 13.12 -28.10
CA VAL A 179 2.59 12.59 -27.06
C VAL A 179 3.00 13.71 -26.11
N ALA A 180 3.43 14.86 -26.62
CA ALA A 180 3.78 16.01 -25.78
C ALA A 180 2.59 16.52 -24.93
N ALA A 181 1.39 16.60 -25.52
CA ALA A 181 0.17 17.00 -24.81
C ALA A 181 -0.28 15.95 -23.76
N SER A 182 -0.07 14.67 -24.03
CA SER A 182 -0.28 13.57 -23.08
C SER A 182 0.69 13.67 -21.89
N VAL A 183 1.99 13.87 -22.16
CA VAL A 183 3.01 14.04 -21.10
C VAL A 183 2.64 15.23 -20.20
N ALA A 184 2.24 16.35 -20.80
CA ALA A 184 1.77 17.51 -20.05
C ALA A 184 0.51 17.21 -19.22
N PHE A 185 -0.47 16.47 -19.76
CA PHE A 185 -1.67 16.10 -19.00
C PHE A 185 -1.38 15.12 -17.85
N VAL A 186 -0.55 14.11 -18.05
CA VAL A 186 -0.15 13.20 -16.96
C VAL A 186 0.57 13.98 -15.85
N GLY A 187 1.40 14.97 -16.20
CA GLY A 187 2.00 15.89 -15.25
C GLY A 187 1.01 16.78 -14.48
N LEU A 188 -0.23 16.94 -14.95
CA LEU A 188 -1.32 17.60 -14.20
C LEU A 188 -2.02 16.66 -13.22
N LEU A 189 -1.84 15.33 -13.32
CA LEU A 189 -2.42 14.32 -12.42
C LEU A 189 -1.57 14.16 -11.14
N ASP A 190 -1.10 15.29 -10.61
CA ASP A 190 -0.17 15.47 -9.49
C ASP A 190 -0.75 15.14 -8.10
N THR A 191 -2.05 14.92 -7.99
CA THR A 191 -2.78 14.81 -6.73
C THR A 191 -3.82 13.69 -6.78
N PRO A 192 -4.08 12.97 -5.66
CA PRO A 192 -5.06 11.87 -5.63
C PRO A 192 -6.44 12.26 -6.13
N ALA A 193 -6.89 13.49 -5.84
CA ALA A 193 -8.16 14.02 -6.33
C ALA A 193 -8.20 14.14 -7.88
N ARG A 194 -7.11 14.57 -8.51
CA ARG A 194 -7.01 14.67 -9.98
C ARG A 194 -6.88 13.31 -10.65
N VAL A 195 -6.11 12.39 -10.07
CA VAL A 195 -6.03 10.98 -10.50
C VAL A 195 -7.42 10.33 -10.44
N ALA A 196 -8.12 10.47 -9.31
CA ALA A 196 -9.48 9.96 -9.15
C ALA A 196 -10.48 10.62 -10.11
N ALA A 197 -10.36 11.93 -10.35
CA ALA A 197 -11.19 12.66 -11.31
C ALA A 197 -11.00 12.19 -12.76
N TYR A 198 -9.80 11.71 -13.13
CA TYR A 198 -9.53 11.10 -14.44
C TYR A 198 -9.90 9.60 -14.52
N ALA A 199 -10.12 8.91 -13.40
CA ALA A 199 -10.48 7.49 -13.44
C ALA A 199 -11.92 7.26 -13.96
N GLY A 200 -12.07 6.53 -15.07
CA GLY A 200 -13.34 6.01 -15.58
C GLY A 200 -13.62 6.34 -17.06
N ALA A 201 -14.70 5.76 -17.60
CA ALA A 201 -15.03 5.87 -19.03
C ALA A 201 -15.28 7.31 -19.52
N SER A 202 -16.04 8.12 -18.78
CA SER A 202 -16.39 9.49 -19.21
C SER A 202 -15.20 10.47 -19.19
N PRO A 203 -14.30 10.47 -18.19
CA PRO A 203 -13.04 11.20 -18.28
C PRO A 203 -12.12 10.70 -19.41
N ASN A 204 -12.01 9.37 -19.60
CA ASN A 204 -11.24 8.76 -20.69
C ASN A 204 -11.75 9.23 -22.07
N GLU A 205 -13.07 9.33 -22.24
CA GLU A 205 -13.74 9.88 -23.42
C GLU A 205 -13.41 11.36 -23.64
N ALA A 206 -13.54 12.19 -22.59
CA ALA A 206 -13.27 13.61 -22.69
C ALA A 206 -11.81 13.91 -23.05
N ALA A 207 -10.84 13.16 -22.49
CA ALA A 207 -9.43 13.27 -22.87
C ALA A 207 -9.18 12.81 -24.32
N ARG A 208 -9.87 11.76 -24.78
CA ARG A 208 -9.87 11.35 -26.21
C ARG A 208 -10.36 12.47 -27.12
N GLN A 209 -11.45 13.13 -26.74
CA GLN A 209 -12.04 14.24 -27.51
C GLN A 209 -11.21 15.54 -27.47
N LEU A 210 -10.26 15.67 -26.53
CA LEU A 210 -9.21 16.69 -26.60
C LEU A 210 -8.08 16.27 -27.53
N LEU A 211 -7.54 15.05 -27.39
CA LEU A 211 -6.46 14.59 -28.28
C LEU A 211 -6.88 14.50 -29.75
N GLN A 212 -8.15 14.22 -30.06
CA GLN A 212 -8.71 14.26 -31.43
C GLN A 212 -8.73 15.66 -32.07
N ARG A 213 -8.40 16.73 -31.32
CA ARG A 213 -8.22 18.09 -31.86
C ARG A 213 -6.77 18.40 -32.23
N VAL A 214 -5.82 17.54 -31.83
CA VAL A 214 -4.38 17.78 -31.95
C VAL A 214 -3.88 17.32 -33.31
N ASP A 215 -3.57 18.26 -34.18
CA ASP A 215 -2.97 18.03 -35.49
C ASP A 215 -1.52 18.53 -35.56
N ALA A 216 -0.92 18.60 -36.75
CA ALA A 216 0.45 19.05 -36.95
C ALA A 216 0.70 20.56 -36.67
N GLY A 217 -0.36 21.38 -36.68
CA GLY A 217 -0.28 22.83 -36.46
C GLY A 217 -0.65 23.29 -35.05
N SER A 218 -1.35 22.44 -34.28
CA SER A 218 -1.95 22.75 -32.97
C SER A 218 -0.94 23.23 -31.92
N ASP A 219 -1.23 24.35 -31.25
CA ASP A 219 -0.41 24.86 -30.14
C ASP A 219 -0.57 23.98 -28.88
N LEU A 220 0.56 23.67 -28.23
CA LEU A 220 0.60 22.90 -27.00
C LEU A 220 0.18 23.70 -25.77
N ALA A 221 0.29 25.04 -25.80
CA ALA A 221 -0.14 25.92 -24.70
C ALA A 221 -1.68 25.96 -24.58
N ASP A 222 -2.38 26.10 -25.71
CA ASP A 222 -3.85 26.02 -25.77
C ASP A 222 -4.35 24.64 -25.33
N LEU A 223 -3.63 23.58 -25.70
CA LEU A 223 -3.97 22.21 -25.29
C LEU A 223 -3.73 21.97 -23.80
N GLY A 224 -2.63 22.48 -23.23
CA GLY A 224 -2.41 22.46 -21.79
C GLY A 224 -3.52 23.19 -21.02
N THR A 225 -3.96 24.34 -21.54
CA THR A 225 -5.09 25.11 -20.99
C THR A 225 -6.41 24.33 -21.09
N ALA A 226 -6.69 23.68 -22.24
CA ALA A 226 -7.87 22.85 -22.42
C ALA A 226 -7.88 21.61 -21.49
N PHE A 227 -6.71 21.02 -21.25
CA PHE A 227 -6.54 19.91 -20.30
C PHE A 227 -6.74 20.35 -18.84
N GLN A 228 -6.24 21.51 -18.45
CA GLN A 228 -6.53 22.11 -17.13
C GLN A 228 -8.02 22.41 -16.97
N ALA A 229 -8.68 22.96 -18.01
CA ALA A 229 -10.12 23.22 -17.99
C ALA A 229 -10.95 21.93 -17.88
N LEU A 230 -10.57 20.86 -18.59
CA LEU A 230 -11.17 19.53 -18.43
C LEU A 230 -11.03 19.05 -16.98
N LEU A 231 -9.82 19.07 -16.44
CA LEU A 231 -9.56 18.57 -15.09
C LEU A 231 -10.31 19.38 -14.02
N GLN A 232 -10.39 20.70 -14.17
CA GLN A 232 -11.20 21.58 -13.33
C GLN A 232 -12.70 21.22 -13.41
N SER A 233 -13.22 20.91 -14.59
CA SER A 233 -14.63 20.48 -14.76
C SER A 233 -14.91 19.11 -14.14
N LEU A 234 -13.94 18.17 -14.21
CA LEU A 234 -14.05 16.84 -13.61
C LEU A 234 -13.96 16.87 -12.08
N LEU A 235 -13.28 17.88 -11.51
CA LEU A 235 -13.22 18.15 -10.07
C LEU A 235 -14.46 18.93 -9.57
N ALA A 236 -15.00 19.84 -10.38
CA ALA A 236 -16.15 20.68 -10.01
C ALA A 236 -17.50 19.97 -10.21
N ALA A 237 -17.57 18.95 -11.07
CA ALA A 237 -18.77 18.13 -11.23
C ALA A 237 -18.96 17.23 -10.00
N PRO A 238 -20.12 17.29 -9.29
CA PRO A 238 -20.45 16.25 -8.33
C PRO A 238 -20.61 14.94 -9.10
N ARG A 239 -19.64 14.04 -8.97
CA ARG A 239 -19.68 12.73 -9.62
C ARG A 239 -20.98 12.01 -9.19
N PRO A 240 -21.84 11.62 -10.13
CA PRO A 240 -22.85 10.62 -9.82
C PRO A 240 -22.12 9.38 -9.30
N ALA A 241 -22.56 8.85 -8.17
CA ALA A 241 -22.03 7.57 -7.71
C ALA A 241 -22.31 6.51 -8.79
N GLY A 242 -21.32 5.67 -9.05
CA GLY A 242 -21.47 4.46 -9.84
C GLY A 242 -21.72 3.26 -8.93
N ALA A 243 -22.21 2.15 -9.49
CA ALA A 243 -22.24 0.89 -8.76
C ALA A 243 -20.80 0.43 -8.40
N PRO A 244 -20.63 -0.46 -7.39
CA PRO A 244 -19.30 -0.94 -7.00
C PRO A 244 -18.60 -1.76 -8.10
N GLY A 245 -17.30 -1.95 -7.96
CA GLY A 245 -16.57 -2.99 -8.71
C GLY A 245 -16.90 -4.40 -8.23
N GLN A 246 -16.19 -5.39 -8.78
CA GLN A 246 -16.35 -6.79 -8.35
C GLN A 246 -15.71 -7.07 -6.98
N PRO A 247 -16.36 -7.86 -6.11
CA PRO A 247 -15.70 -8.55 -5.00
C PRO A 247 -14.71 -9.61 -5.52
N VAL A 248 -13.83 -10.09 -4.64
CA VAL A 248 -12.92 -11.20 -4.95
C VAL A 248 -13.11 -12.32 -3.94
N ILE A 249 -13.67 -13.47 -4.36
CA ILE A 249 -13.79 -14.66 -3.51
C ILE A 249 -12.37 -15.19 -3.19
N THR A 250 -12.05 -15.29 -1.91
CA THR A 250 -10.75 -15.79 -1.41
C THR A 250 -10.84 -17.22 -0.89
N SER A 251 -12.03 -17.67 -0.47
CA SER A 251 -12.29 -19.07 -0.10
C SER A 251 -13.77 -19.42 -0.27
N ALA A 252 -14.06 -20.68 -0.58
CA ALA A 252 -15.42 -21.19 -0.72
C ALA A 252 -15.49 -22.60 -0.12
N VAL A 253 -16.22 -22.74 0.99
CA VAL A 253 -16.20 -23.94 1.84
C VAL A 253 -17.55 -24.67 1.74
N PRO A 254 -17.58 -25.94 1.28
CA PRO A 254 -18.80 -26.75 1.30
C PRO A 254 -19.15 -27.22 2.71
N THR A 255 -20.44 -27.31 3.00
CA THR A 255 -20.97 -27.78 4.28
C THR A 255 -22.19 -28.68 4.08
N ASP A 256 -22.81 -29.17 5.15
CA ASP A 256 -24.07 -29.90 5.09
C ASP A 256 -25.21 -28.95 4.66
N THR A 257 -25.68 -29.08 3.41
CA THR A 257 -26.71 -28.25 2.76
C THR A 257 -26.39 -26.76 2.59
N GLN A 258 -25.13 -26.32 2.76
CA GLN A 258 -24.73 -24.92 2.57
C GLN A 258 -23.34 -24.77 1.91
N ILE A 259 -23.03 -23.56 1.47
CA ILE A 259 -21.69 -23.11 1.06
C ILE A 259 -21.38 -21.79 1.78
N VAL A 260 -20.19 -21.70 2.38
CA VAL A 260 -19.66 -20.46 2.97
C VAL A 260 -18.71 -19.79 1.97
N LEU A 261 -19.03 -18.58 1.53
CA LEU A 261 -18.18 -17.78 0.63
C LEU A 261 -17.47 -16.68 1.44
N VAL A 262 -16.14 -16.73 1.45
CA VAL A 262 -15.26 -15.69 1.99
C VAL A 262 -14.74 -14.86 0.82
N PHE A 263 -14.86 -13.54 0.91
CA PHE A 263 -14.42 -12.61 -0.14
C PHE A 263 -13.81 -11.32 0.43
N ALA A 264 -12.96 -10.69 -0.38
CA ALA A 264 -12.52 -9.31 -0.21
C ALA A 264 -13.52 -8.34 -0.88
N ALA A 265 -13.63 -7.13 -0.33
CA ALA A 265 -14.44 -6.05 -0.88
C ALA A 265 -13.89 -5.56 -2.24
N PRO A 266 -14.73 -4.97 -3.10
CA PRO A 266 -14.30 -4.30 -4.32
C PRO A 266 -13.23 -3.23 -4.09
N GLN A 267 -12.23 -3.17 -4.97
CA GLN A 267 -11.21 -2.10 -4.99
C GLN A 267 -11.82 -0.70 -5.24
N SER A 268 -13.01 -0.63 -5.83
CA SER A 268 -13.78 0.59 -6.00
C SER A 268 -15.20 0.43 -5.47
N ASN A 269 -15.61 1.32 -4.58
CA ASN A 269 -16.99 1.45 -4.10
C ASN A 269 -17.86 2.34 -5.01
N GLY A 270 -17.35 2.79 -6.17
CA GLY A 270 -18.10 3.67 -7.07
C GLY A 270 -18.40 5.07 -6.51
N ALA A 271 -17.69 5.51 -5.45
CA ALA A 271 -17.93 6.75 -4.71
C ALA A 271 -19.27 6.82 -3.94
N SER A 272 -19.85 5.67 -3.58
CA SER A 272 -20.92 5.57 -2.58
C SER A 272 -20.65 4.40 -1.63
N PRO A 273 -20.99 4.47 -0.32
CA PRO A 273 -20.79 3.37 0.61
C PRO A 273 -21.47 2.08 0.13
N ILE A 274 -20.78 0.94 0.26
CA ILE A 274 -21.38 -0.37 -0.01
C ILE A 274 -22.44 -0.64 1.06
N GLU A 275 -23.67 -0.90 0.61
CA GLU A 275 -24.86 -1.17 1.42
C GLU A 275 -24.95 -2.66 1.77
N ASP A 276 -24.80 -3.52 0.77
CA ASP A 276 -24.87 -4.98 0.90
C ASP A 276 -24.02 -5.71 -0.15
N TYR A 277 -23.89 -7.02 0.06
CA TYR A 277 -23.38 -8.00 -0.88
C TYR A 277 -24.45 -9.07 -1.10
N THR A 278 -24.58 -9.55 -2.34
CA THR A 278 -25.42 -10.71 -2.68
C THR A 278 -24.55 -11.84 -3.20
N ALA A 279 -24.52 -12.95 -2.46
CA ALA A 279 -24.00 -14.23 -2.92
C ALA A 279 -25.08 -15.00 -3.69
N ILE A 280 -24.72 -15.62 -4.81
CA ILE A 280 -25.61 -16.42 -5.65
C ILE A 280 -24.89 -17.73 -5.98
N CYS A 281 -25.52 -18.87 -5.71
CA CYS A 281 -25.06 -20.20 -6.10
C CYS A 281 -26.08 -20.85 -7.03
N THR A 282 -25.62 -21.33 -8.19
CA THR A 282 -26.47 -21.81 -9.29
C THR A 282 -26.16 -23.27 -9.62
N SER A 283 -27.17 -24.05 -9.95
CA SER A 283 -27.06 -25.47 -10.31
C SER A 283 -28.17 -25.87 -11.29
N PRO A 284 -28.08 -27.03 -11.96
CA PRO A 284 -29.17 -27.56 -12.79
C PRO A 284 -30.48 -27.82 -12.02
N SER A 285 -30.42 -27.98 -10.69
CA SER A 285 -31.60 -28.19 -9.84
C SER A 285 -32.17 -26.90 -9.23
N GLY A 286 -31.53 -25.74 -9.42
CA GLY A 286 -32.04 -24.44 -8.98
C GLY A 286 -30.97 -23.42 -8.60
N VAL A 287 -31.44 -22.26 -8.17
CA VAL A 287 -30.62 -21.12 -7.69
C VAL A 287 -30.92 -20.86 -6.22
N ALA A 288 -29.87 -20.64 -5.44
CA ALA A 288 -29.94 -20.17 -4.06
C ALA A 288 -29.11 -18.89 -3.90
N SER A 289 -29.51 -18.00 -2.99
CA SER A 289 -28.83 -16.73 -2.77
C SER A 289 -28.86 -16.32 -1.30
N MET A 290 -27.88 -15.51 -0.88
CA MET A 290 -27.84 -14.91 0.45
C MET A 290 -27.32 -13.48 0.39
N ASN A 291 -27.91 -12.60 1.20
CA ASN A 291 -27.53 -11.19 1.29
C ASN A 291 -26.91 -10.90 2.66
N GLY A 292 -25.97 -9.98 2.72
CA GLY A 292 -25.39 -9.49 3.98
C GLY A 292 -24.44 -8.33 3.77
N THR A 293 -24.10 -7.61 4.85
CA THR A 293 -23.32 -6.36 4.78
C THR A 293 -21.81 -6.56 4.73
N ALA A 294 -21.32 -7.80 4.90
CA ALA A 294 -19.90 -8.15 4.92
C ALA A 294 -19.65 -9.60 4.48
N SER A 295 -18.38 -9.95 4.30
CA SER A 295 -17.87 -11.32 4.19
C SER A 295 -17.73 -11.94 5.59
N PRO A 296 -17.99 -13.27 5.78
CA PRO A 296 -18.44 -14.22 4.77
C PRO A 296 -19.98 -14.26 4.62
N LEU A 297 -20.45 -14.78 3.49
CA LEU A 297 -21.87 -15.09 3.25
C LEU A 297 -22.11 -16.60 3.23
N ILE A 298 -23.21 -17.05 3.83
CA ILE A 298 -23.57 -18.47 3.94
C ILE A 298 -24.81 -18.74 3.08
N VAL A 299 -24.63 -19.39 1.93
CA VAL A 299 -25.73 -19.77 1.03
C VAL A 299 -26.23 -21.16 1.44
N GLY A 300 -27.38 -21.21 2.11
CA GLY A 300 -28.02 -22.45 2.57
C GLY A 300 -29.16 -22.94 1.67
N GLY A 301 -29.74 -24.09 2.03
CA GLY A 301 -30.84 -24.71 1.28
C GLY A 301 -30.38 -25.51 0.05
N LEU A 302 -29.10 -25.88 0.02
CA LEU A 302 -28.45 -26.59 -1.09
C LEU A 302 -28.58 -28.11 -0.92
N GLN A 303 -28.41 -28.85 -2.01
CA GLN A 303 -28.42 -30.32 -1.99
C GLN A 303 -27.00 -30.87 -1.89
N ASN A 304 -26.77 -31.78 -0.94
CA ASN A 304 -25.49 -32.47 -0.80
C ASN A 304 -25.19 -33.35 -2.02
N GLY A 305 -23.94 -33.35 -2.48
CA GLY A 305 -23.49 -34.08 -3.67
C GLY A 305 -23.86 -33.42 -5.00
N VAL A 306 -24.57 -32.28 -5.00
CA VAL A 306 -24.87 -31.49 -6.21
C VAL A 306 -23.84 -30.37 -6.34
N PRO A 307 -23.15 -30.20 -7.49
CA PRO A 307 -22.26 -29.07 -7.70
C PRO A 307 -23.04 -27.77 -7.96
N TYR A 308 -22.57 -26.68 -7.35
CA TYR A 308 -23.06 -25.33 -7.55
C TYR A 308 -21.93 -24.40 -8.02
N SER A 309 -22.20 -23.61 -9.05
CA SER A 309 -21.36 -22.49 -9.49
C SER A 309 -21.78 -21.22 -8.75
N CYS A 310 -20.90 -20.67 -7.93
CA CYS A 310 -21.17 -19.57 -7.01
C CYS A 310 -20.41 -18.29 -7.37
N ALA A 311 -21.02 -17.12 -7.16
CA ALA A 311 -20.42 -15.79 -7.29
C ALA A 311 -20.99 -14.80 -6.27
N VAL A 312 -20.31 -13.67 -6.06
CA VAL A 312 -20.76 -12.58 -5.17
C VAL A 312 -20.69 -11.24 -5.91
N ASN A 313 -21.70 -10.38 -5.76
CA ASN A 313 -21.61 -8.96 -6.14
C ASN A 313 -21.80 -8.06 -4.91
N ALA A 314 -21.46 -6.78 -5.06
CA ALA A 314 -21.66 -5.73 -4.06
C ALA A 314 -22.66 -4.70 -4.58
N ARG A 315 -23.35 -4.00 -3.67
CA ARG A 315 -24.31 -2.95 -3.98
C ARG A 315 -24.01 -1.68 -3.18
N ASN A 316 -24.28 -0.52 -3.78
CA ASN A 316 -24.36 0.77 -3.08
C ASN A 316 -25.64 1.52 -3.50
N GLY A 317 -25.82 2.76 -3.02
CA GLY A 317 -26.97 3.59 -3.35
C GLY A 317 -27.10 4.02 -4.83
N ALA A 318 -26.12 3.68 -5.69
CA ALA A 318 -26.20 3.85 -7.14
C ALA A 318 -26.55 2.55 -7.90
N GLY A 319 -26.47 1.39 -7.25
CA GLY A 319 -26.87 0.10 -7.81
C GLY A 319 -25.95 -1.07 -7.46
N THR A 320 -26.24 -2.21 -8.08
CA THR A 320 -25.46 -3.45 -7.95
C THR A 320 -24.30 -3.47 -8.94
N GLY A 321 -23.11 -3.77 -8.44
CA GLY A 321 -21.85 -3.83 -9.16
C GLY A 321 -21.64 -5.12 -9.96
N THR A 322 -20.46 -5.26 -10.55
CA THR A 322 -20.07 -6.49 -11.25
C THR A 322 -19.92 -7.67 -10.28
N VAL A 323 -20.16 -8.88 -10.78
CA VAL A 323 -19.92 -10.12 -10.03
C VAL A 323 -18.43 -10.44 -9.92
N SER A 324 -18.06 -11.13 -8.85
CA SER A 324 -16.76 -11.78 -8.69
C SER A 324 -16.48 -12.81 -9.80
N GLN A 325 -15.27 -13.35 -9.80
CA GLN A 325 -15.01 -14.64 -10.43
C GLN A 325 -15.96 -15.72 -9.86
N VAL A 326 -16.28 -16.71 -10.68
CA VAL A 326 -17.11 -17.87 -10.30
C VAL A 326 -16.24 -18.94 -9.63
N VAL A 327 -16.79 -19.62 -8.63
CA VAL A 327 -16.18 -20.79 -7.97
C VAL A 327 -17.16 -21.96 -7.95
N ASP A 328 -16.71 -23.15 -8.32
CA ASP A 328 -17.52 -24.37 -8.31
C ASP A 328 -17.32 -25.16 -7.01
N VAL A 329 -18.40 -25.45 -6.29
CA VAL A 329 -18.38 -26.09 -4.96
C VAL A 329 -19.52 -27.09 -4.82
N THR A 330 -19.28 -28.23 -4.17
CA THR A 330 -20.27 -29.29 -3.92
C THR A 330 -20.51 -29.45 -2.42
N PRO A 331 -21.72 -29.14 -1.87
CA PRO A 331 -22.05 -29.35 -0.46
C PRO A 331 -21.97 -30.82 -0.07
N GLN A 332 -21.63 -31.12 1.18
CA GLN A 332 -21.45 -32.49 1.67
C GLN A 332 -21.86 -32.60 3.15
N ALA A 333 -22.60 -33.65 3.49
CA ALA A 333 -22.93 -33.98 4.87
C ALA A 333 -21.67 -34.44 5.61
N GLY A 334 -21.30 -33.75 6.69
CA GLY A 334 -20.14 -34.06 7.52
C GLY A 334 -20.36 -33.64 8.97
N ALA A 335 -19.84 -34.43 9.91
CA ALA A 335 -19.94 -34.12 11.35
C ALA A 335 -19.16 -32.83 11.68
N LEU A 336 -19.74 -31.99 12.53
CA LEU A 336 -19.26 -30.63 12.82
C LEU A 336 -18.02 -30.60 13.75
N THR A 337 -16.89 -31.10 13.25
CA THR A 337 -15.58 -30.80 13.85
C THR A 337 -15.21 -29.34 13.61
N TRP A 338 -14.42 -28.77 14.51
CA TRP A 338 -14.03 -27.37 14.49
C TRP A 338 -12.60 -27.27 13.97
N GLN A 339 -12.32 -26.27 13.12
CA GLN A 339 -10.95 -26.04 12.68
C GLN A 339 -10.11 -25.41 13.81
N ALA A 340 -8.79 -25.40 13.64
CA ALA A 340 -7.89 -24.72 14.55
C ALA A 340 -8.01 -23.18 14.39
N PRO A 341 -7.80 -22.38 15.45
CA PRO A 341 -7.72 -20.93 15.33
C PRO A 341 -6.61 -20.53 14.34
N VAL A 342 -6.90 -19.63 13.41
CA VAL A 342 -5.91 -19.19 12.40
C VAL A 342 -5.09 -18.02 12.91
N ASP A 343 -4.00 -17.68 12.22
CA ASP A 343 -3.17 -16.50 12.47
C ASP A 343 -2.73 -16.34 13.94
N LEU A 344 -2.45 -17.47 14.59
CA LEU A 344 -2.04 -17.52 15.99
C LEU A 344 -0.65 -16.89 16.17
N VAL A 345 -0.64 -15.70 16.76
CA VAL A 345 0.55 -14.98 17.21
C VAL A 345 0.57 -14.91 18.73
N ALA A 346 1.75 -14.70 19.30
CA ALA A 346 1.94 -14.69 20.74
C ALA A 346 2.84 -13.55 21.21
N THR A 347 2.56 -13.05 22.41
CA THR A 347 3.38 -12.06 23.10
C THR A 347 3.61 -12.53 24.53
N GLY A 348 4.87 -12.78 24.88
CA GLY A 348 5.28 -13.14 26.23
C GLY A 348 5.71 -11.92 27.02
N LEU A 349 5.03 -11.63 28.12
CA LEU A 349 5.39 -10.54 29.03
C LEU A 349 6.00 -11.06 30.33
N SER A 350 7.05 -10.41 30.79
CA SER A 350 7.64 -10.60 32.11
C SER A 350 7.11 -9.58 33.13
N THR A 351 6.79 -10.05 34.34
CA THR A 351 6.50 -9.17 35.49
C THR A 351 7.47 -9.46 36.63
N SER A 352 7.46 -8.59 37.66
CA SER A 352 8.31 -8.71 38.86
C SER A 352 8.06 -9.95 39.72
N ARG A 353 7.07 -10.80 39.40
CA ARG A 353 6.79 -12.05 40.13
C ARG A 353 6.61 -13.27 39.22
N ALA A 354 5.83 -13.14 38.14
CA ALA A 354 5.60 -14.19 37.15
C ALA A 354 5.23 -13.56 35.79
N GLY A 355 5.60 -14.20 34.70
CA GLY A 355 5.23 -13.77 33.35
C GLY A 355 3.82 -14.22 32.94
N ARG A 356 3.43 -13.81 31.74
CA ARG A 356 2.14 -14.15 31.10
C ARG A 356 2.28 -14.18 29.58
N ALA A 357 1.50 -15.03 28.92
CA ALA A 357 1.42 -15.08 27.46
C ALA A 357 0.06 -14.55 26.99
N PHE A 358 0.08 -13.58 26.08
CA PHE A 358 -1.09 -13.18 25.30
C PHE A 358 -1.07 -13.97 23.99
N LEU A 359 -2.15 -14.69 23.70
CA LEU A 359 -2.29 -15.55 22.53
C LEU A 359 -3.42 -14.98 21.68
N ALA A 360 -3.05 -14.22 20.66
CA ALA A 360 -3.97 -13.58 19.73
C ALA A 360 -4.08 -14.41 18.44
N PHE A 361 -5.31 -14.62 17.99
CA PHE A 361 -5.62 -15.47 16.85
C PHE A 361 -6.85 -14.93 16.10
N GLY A 362 -6.95 -15.24 14.81
CA GLY A 362 -8.21 -15.23 14.08
C GLY A 362 -9.11 -16.37 14.55
N ALA A 363 -10.41 -16.12 14.63
CA ALA A 363 -11.37 -17.17 14.97
C ALA A 363 -11.27 -18.33 13.96
N PRO A 364 -11.36 -19.59 14.40
CA PRO A 364 -11.22 -20.75 13.53
C PRO A 364 -12.24 -20.69 12.38
N PRO A 365 -11.84 -20.90 11.11
CA PRO A 365 -12.76 -20.93 9.99
C PRO A 365 -13.83 -22.01 10.22
N ARG A 366 -15.06 -21.58 10.52
CA ARG A 366 -16.11 -22.49 11.01
C ARG A 366 -17.11 -22.83 9.91
N ILE A 367 -17.47 -24.11 9.90
CA ILE A 367 -18.73 -24.57 9.32
C ILE A 367 -19.86 -24.29 10.34
N GLY A 368 -20.85 -23.50 9.94
CA GLY A 368 -22.03 -23.14 10.75
C GLY A 368 -21.95 -21.76 11.43
N ASN A 369 -23.11 -21.21 11.78
CA ASN A 369 -23.30 -19.85 12.29
C ASN A 369 -23.36 -19.72 13.82
N THR A 370 -23.03 -20.77 14.57
CA THR A 370 -22.90 -20.71 16.04
C THR A 370 -21.51 -20.22 16.42
N ALA A 371 -21.44 -19.26 17.35
CA ALA A 371 -20.18 -18.86 17.97
C ALA A 371 -19.58 -20.01 18.81
N PRO A 372 -18.26 -20.11 18.96
CA PRO A 372 -17.66 -21.05 19.90
C PRO A 372 -18.03 -20.63 21.34
N PRO A 373 -18.26 -21.56 22.26
CA PRO A 373 -18.58 -21.22 23.65
C PRO A 373 -17.39 -20.54 24.36
N GLY A 374 -16.18 -20.79 23.87
CA GLY A 374 -14.96 -20.06 24.16
C GLY A 374 -13.73 -20.78 23.63
N TYR A 375 -12.56 -20.37 24.09
CA TYR A 375 -11.25 -20.87 23.72
C TYR A 375 -10.46 -21.26 24.97
N LEU A 376 -9.83 -22.43 24.91
CA LEU A 376 -8.88 -22.89 25.91
C LEU A 376 -7.48 -22.81 25.31
N ALA A 377 -6.57 -22.10 25.98
CA ALA A 377 -5.16 -22.07 25.64
C ALA A 377 -4.32 -22.71 26.75
N THR A 378 -3.23 -23.36 26.36
CA THR A 378 -2.32 -24.08 27.26
C THR A 378 -0.89 -23.88 26.84
N CYS A 379 -0.06 -23.35 27.74
CA CYS A 379 1.37 -23.14 27.60
C CYS A 379 2.14 -24.16 28.44
N ALA A 380 3.06 -24.89 27.82
CA ALA A 380 3.85 -25.94 28.47
C ALA A 380 5.36 -25.73 28.35
N TYR A 381 6.09 -26.04 29.42
CA TYR A 381 7.56 -26.04 29.47
C TYR A 381 8.04 -27.01 30.57
N GLY A 382 9.03 -27.85 30.27
CA GLY A 382 9.74 -28.64 31.30
C GLY A 382 8.87 -29.61 32.12
N GLY A 383 7.67 -29.95 31.66
CA GLY A 383 6.68 -30.74 32.41
C GLY A 383 5.66 -29.90 33.21
N GLU A 384 5.85 -28.58 33.30
CA GLU A 384 4.82 -27.66 33.76
C GLU A 384 3.85 -27.33 32.62
N SER A 385 2.59 -27.08 32.99
CA SER A 385 1.52 -26.67 32.08
C SER A 385 0.60 -25.68 32.79
N LEU A 386 0.41 -24.51 32.17
CA LEU A 386 -0.48 -23.45 32.63
C LEU A 386 -1.48 -23.12 31.52
N SER A 387 -2.73 -22.84 31.90
CA SER A 387 -3.83 -22.66 30.95
C SER A 387 -4.63 -21.38 31.22
N GLY A 388 -5.16 -20.81 30.15
CA GLY A 388 -6.02 -19.64 30.15
C GLY A 388 -7.30 -19.89 29.36
N TYR A 389 -8.35 -19.14 29.67
CA TYR A 389 -9.65 -19.23 28.99
C TYR A 389 -10.17 -17.85 28.64
N ALA A 390 -10.72 -17.68 27.44
CA ALA A 390 -11.48 -16.51 27.05
C ALA A 390 -12.60 -16.87 26.06
N THR A 391 -13.65 -16.06 26.00
CA THR A 391 -14.73 -16.21 25.00
C THR A 391 -14.37 -15.67 23.61
N ALA A 392 -13.26 -14.92 23.52
CA ALA A 392 -12.75 -14.29 22.30
C ALA A 392 -11.21 -14.32 22.27
N SER A 393 -10.62 -13.80 21.20
CA SER A 393 -9.20 -13.51 21.07
C SER A 393 -8.88 -12.14 21.71
N PRO A 394 -7.76 -11.97 22.45
CA PRO A 394 -6.76 -12.98 22.80
C PRO A 394 -7.14 -13.80 24.04
N VAL A 395 -6.54 -14.99 24.19
CA VAL A 395 -6.52 -15.72 25.47
C VAL A 395 -5.25 -15.35 26.23
N VAL A 396 -5.35 -15.10 27.54
CA VAL A 396 -4.18 -14.79 28.40
C VAL A 396 -3.87 -15.99 29.31
N VAL A 397 -2.62 -16.43 29.32
CA VAL A 397 -2.10 -17.47 30.23
C VAL A 397 -1.17 -16.81 31.24
N GLU A 398 -1.63 -16.67 32.48
CA GLU A 398 -0.91 -16.04 33.59
C GLU A 398 0.00 -17.03 34.34
N GLY A 399 0.96 -16.51 35.12
CA GLY A 399 1.73 -17.29 36.09
C GLY A 399 2.95 -18.03 35.53
N LEU A 400 3.34 -17.74 34.29
CA LEU A 400 4.47 -18.36 33.60
C LEU A 400 5.81 -17.96 34.27
N ARG A 401 6.85 -18.77 34.09
CA ARG A 401 8.21 -18.42 34.53
C ARG A 401 8.83 -17.38 33.59
N ASN A 402 9.48 -16.36 34.15
CA ASN A 402 10.30 -15.43 33.36
C ASN A 402 11.60 -16.12 32.89
N ASN A 403 12.17 -15.64 31.78
CA ASN A 403 13.35 -16.20 31.10
C ASN A 403 13.17 -17.68 30.66
N VAL A 404 12.01 -17.99 30.07
CA VAL A 404 11.62 -19.34 29.63
C VAL A 404 10.83 -19.26 28.32
N GLN A 405 11.19 -20.08 27.34
CA GLN A 405 10.38 -20.31 26.15
C GLN A 405 9.34 -21.41 26.43
N TYR A 406 8.07 -21.07 26.30
CA TYR A 406 6.94 -22.01 26.39
C TYR A 406 6.48 -22.43 24.99
N THR A 407 6.00 -23.66 24.84
CA THR A 407 5.17 -24.04 23.70
C THR A 407 3.71 -23.81 24.09
N CYS A 408 3.06 -22.83 23.47
CA CYS A 408 1.66 -22.51 23.71
C CYS A 408 0.75 -23.05 22.60
N THR A 409 -0.43 -23.49 22.99
CA THR A 409 -1.46 -24.04 22.11
C THR A 409 -2.78 -23.31 22.35
N VAL A 410 -3.61 -23.15 21.32
CA VAL A 410 -4.98 -22.61 21.43
C VAL A 410 -5.97 -23.53 20.72
N SER A 411 -7.09 -23.80 21.38
CA SER A 411 -8.17 -24.69 20.93
C SER A 411 -9.55 -24.09 21.23
N VAL A 412 -10.60 -24.54 20.53
CA VAL A 412 -11.98 -24.24 20.92
C VAL A 412 -12.34 -25.07 22.16
N ALA A 413 -12.93 -24.44 23.17
CA ALA A 413 -13.40 -25.14 24.36
C ALA A 413 -14.69 -25.93 24.06
N GLY A 414 -14.80 -27.14 24.61
CA GLY A 414 -15.96 -28.01 24.44
C GLY A 414 -15.82 -29.34 25.21
N PRO A 415 -16.92 -30.08 25.42
CA PRO A 415 -16.95 -31.24 26.31
C PRO A 415 -16.25 -32.50 25.75
N GLU A 416 -15.93 -32.55 24.46
CA GLU A 416 -15.35 -33.74 23.82
C GLU A 416 -13.81 -33.82 23.92
N GLY A 417 -13.15 -32.67 24.08
CA GLY A 417 -11.69 -32.57 24.20
C GLY A 417 -10.91 -32.80 22.90
N GLY A 418 -9.82 -32.04 22.70
CA GLY A 418 -8.89 -32.32 21.60
C GLY A 418 -9.40 -32.03 20.17
N VAL A 419 -10.22 -30.99 20.00
CA VAL A 419 -10.40 -30.36 18.67
C VAL A 419 -9.05 -29.84 18.14
N PRO A 420 -8.88 -29.72 16.80
CA PRO A 420 -7.71 -29.12 16.19
C PRO A 420 -7.25 -27.83 16.88
N SER A 421 -5.97 -27.77 17.19
CA SER A 421 -5.33 -26.65 17.89
C SER A 421 -4.21 -26.06 17.07
N SER A 422 -4.00 -24.75 17.21
CA SER A 422 -2.83 -24.06 16.67
C SER A 422 -1.76 -23.93 17.75
N THR A 423 -0.49 -23.99 17.35
CA THR A 423 0.67 -24.02 18.25
C THR A 423 1.65 -22.92 17.90
N VAL A 424 2.21 -22.25 18.90
CA VAL A 424 3.14 -21.12 18.77
C VAL A 424 4.18 -21.15 19.90
N PRO A 425 5.48 -20.95 19.62
CA PRO A 425 6.49 -20.76 20.67
C PRO A 425 6.35 -19.36 21.27
N VAL A 426 6.54 -19.23 22.58
CA VAL A 426 6.38 -17.97 23.32
C VAL A 426 7.54 -17.79 24.28
N ASP A 427 8.45 -16.88 23.94
CA ASP A 427 9.50 -16.44 24.85
C ASP A 427 8.91 -15.54 25.92
N ILE A 428 8.95 -15.97 27.18
CA ILE A 428 8.78 -15.09 28.33
C ILE A 428 10.18 -14.57 28.69
N PRO A 429 10.51 -13.30 28.43
CA PRO A 429 11.86 -12.79 28.61
C PRO A 429 12.22 -12.68 30.10
N ALA A 430 13.48 -12.32 30.38
CA ALA A 430 13.92 -12.03 31.74
C ALA A 430 13.11 -10.86 32.36
N PRO A 431 12.94 -10.83 33.70
CA PRO A 431 12.46 -9.63 34.37
C PRO A 431 13.60 -8.62 34.49
N ASN A 432 13.30 -7.33 34.31
CA ASN A 432 14.20 -6.21 34.59
C ASN A 432 15.45 -6.11 33.67
N GLY A 433 15.38 -6.58 32.43
CA GLY A 433 16.27 -6.11 31.36
C GLY A 433 15.73 -4.79 30.79
N HIS A 434 16.61 -3.85 30.44
CA HIS A 434 16.22 -2.57 29.84
C HIS A 434 15.98 -2.75 28.34
N HIS A 435 14.71 -2.78 27.93
CA HIS A 435 14.30 -3.16 26.58
C HIS A 435 13.36 -2.13 25.93
N LEU A 436 13.48 -1.96 24.61
CA LEU A 436 12.48 -1.27 23.81
C LEU A 436 11.38 -2.26 23.39
N ARG A 437 10.13 -1.92 23.69
CA ARG A 437 8.93 -2.69 23.35
C ARG A 437 8.19 -2.02 22.21
N PHE A 438 8.20 -2.67 21.04
CA PHE A 438 7.52 -2.21 19.84
C PHE A 438 6.09 -2.74 19.87
N ILE A 439 5.09 -1.85 19.85
CA ILE A 439 3.67 -2.20 19.92
C ILE A 439 3.00 -1.83 18.59
N TYR A 440 2.21 -2.74 18.02
CA TYR A 440 1.29 -2.45 16.93
C TYR A 440 -0.14 -2.41 17.49
N ALA A 441 -0.72 -1.21 17.56
CA ALA A 441 -2.05 -0.98 18.11
C ALA A 441 -3.11 -0.90 16.99
N VAL A 442 -4.10 -1.80 17.04
CA VAL A 442 -5.13 -2.00 16.01
C VAL A 442 -6.51 -1.68 16.61
N PRO A 443 -7.31 -0.77 16.03
CA PRO A 443 -8.65 -0.45 16.52
C PRO A 443 -9.68 -1.55 16.20
N SER A 444 -10.78 -1.59 16.96
CA SER A 444 -11.76 -2.67 16.89
C SER A 444 -12.61 -2.74 15.61
N ASP A 445 -12.44 -1.78 14.69
CA ASP A 445 -13.03 -1.78 13.34
C ASP A 445 -12.03 -2.14 12.21
N ARG A 446 -10.77 -2.48 12.53
CA ARG A 446 -9.74 -2.83 11.53
C ARG A 446 -9.18 -4.24 11.76
N PRO A 447 -8.90 -5.00 10.67
CA PRO A 447 -8.19 -6.27 10.78
C PRO A 447 -6.69 -6.02 11.05
N PHE A 448 -6.04 -6.98 11.70
CA PHE A 448 -4.58 -7.00 11.86
C PHE A 448 -3.87 -7.01 10.49
N ASN A 449 -2.88 -6.14 10.30
CA ASN A 449 -2.07 -6.08 9.09
C ASN A 449 -0.67 -6.71 9.32
N ASP A 450 -0.52 -7.96 8.88
CA ASP A 450 0.76 -8.70 8.89
C ASP A 450 1.91 -7.96 8.17
N GLY A 451 1.61 -7.28 7.06
CA GLY A 451 2.60 -6.49 6.31
C GLY A 451 3.17 -5.34 7.13
N TRP A 452 2.32 -4.67 7.93
CA TRP A 452 2.76 -3.61 8.84
C TRP A 452 3.45 -4.13 10.09
N SER A 453 3.01 -5.27 10.65
CA SER A 453 3.75 -5.96 11.72
C SER A 453 5.20 -6.27 11.29
N LYS A 454 5.38 -6.79 10.07
CA LYS A 454 6.69 -7.05 9.45
C LYS A 454 7.47 -5.77 9.13
N ALA A 455 6.80 -4.68 8.75
CA ALA A 455 7.44 -3.38 8.54
C ALA A 455 8.01 -2.79 9.84
N ILE A 456 7.26 -2.83 10.94
CA ILE A 456 7.74 -2.40 12.27
C ILE A 456 8.90 -3.29 12.73
N GLN A 457 8.81 -4.62 12.55
CA GLN A 457 9.90 -5.56 12.84
C GLN A 457 11.18 -5.21 12.06
N GLY A 458 11.06 -4.97 10.75
CA GLY A 458 12.18 -4.58 9.89
C GLY A 458 12.80 -3.25 10.32
N ALA A 459 11.96 -2.25 10.63
CA ALA A 459 12.41 -0.95 11.14
C ALA A 459 13.15 -1.11 12.48
N ALA A 460 12.60 -1.86 13.44
CA ALA A 460 13.22 -2.08 14.75
C ALA A 460 14.63 -2.68 14.64
N VAL A 461 14.80 -3.72 13.81
CA VAL A 461 16.10 -4.37 13.57
C VAL A 461 17.07 -3.42 12.85
N HIS A 462 16.62 -2.70 11.83
CA HIS A 462 17.44 -1.72 11.11
C HIS A 462 17.90 -0.58 12.05
N LEU A 463 17.02 -0.10 12.92
CA LEU A 463 17.30 0.93 13.91
C LEU A 463 18.32 0.47 14.94
N GLN A 464 18.18 -0.75 15.47
CA GLN A 464 19.16 -1.34 16.39
C GLN A 464 20.56 -1.43 15.74
N GLN A 465 20.64 -1.83 14.46
CA GLN A 465 21.91 -1.90 13.72
C GLN A 465 22.49 -0.51 13.42
N TRP A 466 21.67 0.48 13.10
CA TRP A 466 22.12 1.85 12.86
C TRP A 466 22.60 2.53 14.14
N PHE A 467 21.89 2.40 15.27
CA PHE A 467 22.36 2.85 16.58
C PHE A 467 23.70 2.19 16.93
N LYS A 468 23.83 0.87 16.71
CA LYS A 468 25.09 0.13 16.91
C LYS A 468 26.25 0.69 16.11
N HIS A 469 26.02 1.04 14.84
CA HIS A 469 27.03 1.68 14.00
C HIS A 469 27.39 3.09 14.51
N GLN A 470 26.40 3.92 14.83
CA GLN A 470 26.60 5.28 15.32
C GLN A 470 27.34 5.35 16.66
N LEU A 471 27.11 4.38 17.55
CA LEU A 471 27.72 4.30 18.89
C LEU A 471 28.99 3.45 18.92
N GLY A 472 29.39 2.83 17.80
CA GLY A 472 30.64 2.08 17.67
C GLY A 472 30.64 0.68 18.32
N GLY A 473 29.48 0.11 18.61
CA GLY A 473 29.36 -1.24 19.18
C GLY A 473 28.14 -1.47 20.07
N PRO A 474 27.92 -0.63 21.10
CA PRO A 474 26.75 -0.70 21.99
C PRO A 474 25.47 -0.29 21.27
N THR A 475 24.32 -0.84 21.68
CA THR A 475 22.99 -0.46 21.15
C THR A 475 21.87 -0.84 22.11
N PHE A 476 20.63 -0.44 21.82
CA PHE A 476 19.48 -0.85 22.61
C PHE A 476 19.12 -2.32 22.35
N THR A 477 18.48 -2.97 23.31
CA THR A 477 17.91 -4.31 23.12
C THR A 477 16.40 -4.23 22.82
N ILE A 478 15.96 -4.98 21.82
CA ILE A 478 14.54 -5.12 21.46
C ILE A 478 13.94 -6.25 22.30
N TYR A 479 12.75 -6.05 22.85
CA TYR A 479 12.10 -7.01 23.77
C TYR A 479 11.67 -8.33 23.12
N ALA A 480 11.11 -8.25 21.90
CA ALA A 480 10.58 -9.38 21.15
C ALA A 480 10.98 -9.27 19.67
N ALA A 481 11.06 -10.40 18.98
CA ALA A 481 11.53 -10.44 17.58
C ALA A 481 10.56 -9.77 16.59
N ALA A 482 9.27 -9.65 16.95
CA ALA A 482 8.21 -9.00 16.19
C ALA A 482 7.46 -8.03 17.14
N PRO A 483 6.74 -7.02 16.62
CA PRO A 483 5.97 -6.12 17.47
C PRO A 483 4.82 -6.85 18.18
N GLU A 484 4.51 -6.39 19.38
CA GLU A 484 3.42 -6.90 20.21
C GLU A 484 2.10 -6.32 19.72
N VAL A 485 1.10 -7.16 19.47
CA VAL A 485 -0.20 -6.70 18.94
C VAL A 485 -1.15 -6.33 20.07
N CYS A 486 -1.65 -5.10 20.06
CA CYS A 486 -2.67 -4.62 20.98
C CYS A 486 -3.96 -4.30 20.23
N ASN A 487 -5.06 -4.98 20.57
CA ASN A 487 -6.38 -4.64 20.06
C ASN A 487 -7.01 -3.56 20.94
N LEU A 488 -7.13 -2.34 20.41
CA LEU A 488 -7.76 -1.21 21.08
C LEU A 488 -9.30 -1.37 21.08
N PRO A 489 -10.01 -0.91 22.11
CA PRO A 489 -11.44 -1.18 22.29
C PRO A 489 -12.36 -0.45 21.31
N ARG A 490 -11.95 0.70 20.73
CA ARG A 490 -12.84 1.57 19.93
C ARG A 490 -12.55 1.48 18.42
N PRO A 491 -13.53 1.79 17.56
CA PRO A 491 -13.32 2.07 16.14
C PRO A 491 -12.31 3.18 15.91
N SER A 492 -11.56 3.10 14.80
CA SER A 492 -10.47 4.01 14.45
C SER A 492 -10.88 5.48 14.41
N ARG A 493 -12.12 5.77 14.01
CA ARG A 493 -12.68 7.13 13.93
C ARG A 493 -12.96 7.76 15.30
N ASP A 494 -13.13 6.94 16.34
CA ASP A 494 -13.48 7.43 17.69
C ASP A 494 -12.23 7.99 18.42
N TYR A 495 -11.03 7.77 17.85
CA TYR A 495 -9.78 8.41 18.30
C TYR A 495 -9.56 9.80 17.70
N PHE A 496 -10.14 10.11 16.54
CA PHE A 496 -9.91 11.34 15.77
C PHE A 496 -10.37 12.58 16.54
N SER A 497 -9.45 13.16 17.31
CA SER A 497 -9.77 14.17 18.31
C SER A 497 -8.53 14.97 18.72
N ASN A 498 -8.74 16.12 19.35
CA ASN A 498 -7.67 16.92 19.93
C ASN A 498 -6.86 16.19 21.02
N ASP A 499 -7.37 15.07 21.55
CA ASP A 499 -6.74 14.26 22.60
C ASP A 499 -6.50 12.81 22.14
N THR A 500 -6.24 12.61 20.83
CA THR A 500 -5.99 11.29 20.21
C THR A 500 -4.97 10.48 21.04
N TRP A 501 -3.77 11.04 21.24
CA TRP A 501 -2.67 10.33 21.90
C TRP A 501 -2.95 9.95 23.35
N ALA A 502 -3.55 10.86 24.13
CA ALA A 502 -3.98 10.55 25.50
C ALA A 502 -5.05 9.45 25.56
N THR A 503 -5.89 9.35 24.52
CA THR A 503 -6.93 8.31 24.41
C THR A 503 -6.36 6.96 23.99
N VAL A 504 -5.43 6.93 23.04
CA VAL A 504 -4.69 5.70 22.67
C VAL A 504 -3.84 5.20 23.86
N GLN A 505 -3.12 6.10 24.54
CA GLN A 505 -2.30 5.77 25.71
C GLN A 505 -3.14 5.18 26.85
N ARG A 506 -4.30 5.77 27.16
CA ARG A 506 -5.24 5.24 28.15
C ARG A 506 -5.68 3.81 27.82
N ASP A 507 -6.09 3.57 26.57
CA ASP A 507 -6.55 2.25 26.15
C ASP A 507 -5.42 1.21 26.18
N LEU A 508 -4.20 1.60 25.81
CA LEU A 508 -3.01 0.75 25.91
C LEU A 508 -2.71 0.37 27.36
N THR A 509 -2.89 1.28 28.32
CA THR A 509 -2.77 0.99 29.75
C THR A 509 -3.91 0.08 30.24
N GLU A 510 -5.16 0.41 29.92
CA GLU A 510 -6.36 -0.29 30.43
C GLU A 510 -6.54 -1.70 29.84
N HIS A 511 -6.20 -1.91 28.56
CA HIS A 511 -6.45 -3.17 27.84
C HIS A 511 -5.19 -3.99 27.51
N CYS A 512 -4.03 -3.34 27.36
CA CYS A 512 -2.78 -3.99 26.93
C CYS A 512 -1.64 -3.88 27.96
N GLY A 513 -1.92 -3.34 29.15
CA GLY A 513 -0.95 -3.28 30.26
C GLY A 513 0.25 -2.36 30.00
N LEU A 514 0.10 -1.32 29.15
CA LEU A 514 1.13 -0.32 28.94
C LEU A 514 1.35 0.52 30.19
N ASP A 515 2.59 0.55 30.66
CA ASP A 515 3.05 1.37 31.77
C ASP A 515 4.38 2.04 31.41
N HIS A 516 4.28 3.27 30.91
CA HIS A 516 5.43 4.13 30.57
C HIS A 516 6.06 4.78 31.82
N THR A 517 5.51 4.58 33.02
CA THR A 517 6.11 5.07 34.28
C THR A 517 7.26 4.18 34.75
N ARG A 518 7.32 2.94 34.25
CA ARG A 518 8.47 2.01 34.37
C ARG A 518 9.79 2.67 33.94
N GLN A 519 10.89 2.14 34.43
CA GLN A 519 12.25 2.60 34.10
C GLN A 519 13.07 1.55 33.34
N ASP A 520 12.56 0.31 33.25
CA ASP A 520 13.16 -0.82 32.54
C ASP A 520 12.55 -1.06 31.14
N VAL A 521 11.57 -0.24 30.73
CA VAL A 521 10.87 -0.36 29.45
C VAL A 521 10.67 1.01 28.82
N ASP A 522 11.10 1.15 27.57
CA ASP A 522 10.72 2.23 26.67
C ASP A 522 9.72 1.68 25.64
N TRP A 523 8.64 2.41 25.37
CA TRP A 523 7.50 1.95 24.57
C TRP A 523 7.45 2.65 23.21
N ILE A 524 7.50 1.88 22.12
CA ILE A 524 7.55 2.37 20.74
C ILE A 524 6.26 1.92 20.02
N VAL A 525 5.24 2.77 20.06
CA VAL A 525 3.86 2.41 19.68
C VAL A 525 3.52 2.92 18.28
N TYR A 526 3.20 2.02 17.35
CA TYR A 526 2.58 2.38 16.08
C TYR A 526 1.08 2.11 16.14
N ALA A 527 0.25 3.14 15.94
CA ALA A 527 -1.20 3.04 16.10
C ALA A 527 -1.94 3.25 14.76
N ASP A 528 -2.69 2.23 14.33
CA ASP A 528 -3.55 2.28 13.15
C ASP A 528 -4.88 3.01 13.45
N VAL A 529 -4.80 4.21 14.00
CA VAL A 529 -5.95 5.07 14.33
C VAL A 529 -6.03 6.27 13.40
N LEU A 530 -7.13 7.02 13.44
CA LEU A 530 -7.21 8.36 12.84
C LEU A 530 -6.87 9.40 13.92
N HIS A 531 -6.13 10.44 13.58
CA HIS A 531 -5.64 11.48 14.49
C HIS A 531 -5.84 12.90 13.93
N ALA A 532 -6.07 13.88 14.80
CA ALA A 532 -6.11 15.29 14.40
C ALA A 532 -4.69 15.86 14.30
N VAL A 533 -4.38 16.58 13.21
CA VAL A 533 -2.98 16.87 12.78
C VAL A 533 -2.64 18.37 12.86
N ASN A 534 -3.64 19.25 12.81
CA ASN A 534 -3.51 20.71 12.91
C ASN A 534 -3.17 21.23 14.33
N THR A 535 -2.10 20.75 14.96
CA THR A 535 -1.48 21.44 16.10
C THR A 535 0.04 21.18 16.13
N PRO A 536 0.89 22.19 16.33
CA PRO A 536 2.33 21.97 16.52
C PRO A 536 2.61 20.94 17.62
N GLY A 537 3.46 19.96 17.32
CA GLY A 537 3.83 18.89 18.25
C GLY A 537 2.80 17.75 18.38
N ARG A 538 2.00 17.44 17.33
CA ARG A 538 0.99 16.36 17.37
C ARG A 538 1.01 15.32 16.24
N LEU A 539 1.93 15.46 15.28
CA LEU A 539 2.43 14.30 14.54
C LEU A 539 3.11 13.31 15.53
N GLY A 540 3.46 12.11 15.06
CA GLY A 540 4.06 11.10 15.93
C GLY A 540 5.27 11.65 16.70
N ALA A 541 5.28 11.42 18.02
CA ALA A 541 6.16 12.13 18.94
C ALA A 541 6.78 11.19 19.98
N GLY A 542 8.08 11.32 20.15
CA GLY A 542 8.86 10.78 21.26
C GLY A 542 8.86 11.73 22.45
N MET A 543 8.46 11.20 23.60
CA MET A 543 8.75 11.75 24.92
C MET A 543 9.54 10.70 25.71
N PRO A 544 10.21 11.06 26.83
CA PRO A 544 10.93 10.09 27.66
C PRO A 544 10.09 8.83 27.93
N ARG A 545 10.64 7.68 27.53
CA ARG A 545 10.05 6.32 27.63
C ARG A 545 8.81 6.00 26.80
N LEU A 546 8.31 6.91 25.97
CA LEU A 546 7.15 6.66 25.10
C LEU A 546 7.27 7.42 23.77
N ALA A 547 7.35 6.68 22.65
CA ALA A 547 7.14 7.21 21.30
C ALA A 547 5.82 6.66 20.75
N MET A 548 5.00 7.52 20.15
CA MET A 548 3.75 7.13 19.50
C MET A 548 3.72 7.62 18.05
N PHE A 549 3.42 6.74 17.11
CA PHE A 549 3.41 7.00 15.67
C PHE A 549 2.01 6.75 15.08
N PRO A 550 1.50 7.64 14.22
CA PRO A 550 0.20 7.47 13.58
C PRO A 550 0.22 6.45 12.43
N ARG A 551 -0.96 6.18 11.89
CA ARG A 551 -1.17 5.33 10.72
C ARG A 551 -0.32 5.74 9.52
N GLN A 552 -0.05 7.02 9.33
CA GLN A 552 0.77 7.53 8.23
C GLN A 552 2.21 6.99 8.29
N ASP A 553 2.78 6.78 9.48
CA ASP A 553 4.10 6.16 9.63
C ASP A 553 4.05 4.64 9.36
N LEU A 554 2.92 3.96 9.66
CA LEU A 554 2.68 2.58 9.24
C LEU A 554 2.56 2.44 7.71
N GLU A 555 1.85 3.35 7.06
CA GLU A 555 1.72 3.41 5.60
C GLU A 555 3.09 3.68 4.94
N GLY A 556 3.86 4.61 5.48
CA GLY A 556 5.21 4.96 5.00
C GLY A 556 6.23 3.83 5.17
N LEU A 557 6.30 3.21 6.36
CA LEU A 557 7.12 2.01 6.61
C LEU A 557 6.65 0.81 5.77
N GLY A 558 5.34 0.71 5.52
CA GLY A 558 4.73 -0.29 4.63
C GLY A 558 5.02 -0.09 3.14
N GLY A 559 5.78 0.94 2.76
CA GLY A 559 6.22 1.18 1.38
C GLY A 559 5.30 2.09 0.55
N ALA A 560 4.38 2.84 1.17
CA ALA A 560 3.60 3.85 0.46
C ALA A 560 4.53 5.00 -0.01
N PRO A 561 4.56 5.35 -1.31
CA PRO A 561 5.42 6.42 -1.83
C PRO A 561 4.95 7.82 -1.40
N CYS A 562 3.67 7.94 -1.10
CA CYS A 562 3.06 9.08 -0.45
C CYS A 562 2.02 8.58 0.55
N VAL A 563 1.90 9.27 1.69
CA VAL A 563 0.86 9.05 2.70
C VAL A 563 0.00 10.30 2.80
N VAL A 564 -1.25 10.14 3.24
CA VAL A 564 -2.19 11.26 3.35
C VAL A 564 -2.56 11.41 4.82
N SER A 565 -2.39 12.60 5.37
CA SER A 565 -2.85 12.92 6.73
C SER A 565 -4.37 12.80 6.81
N ASP A 566 -4.91 12.57 8.00
CA ASP A 566 -6.36 12.41 8.19
C ASP A 566 -7.16 13.71 7.93
N GLU A 567 -6.45 14.80 7.63
CA GLU A 567 -6.98 16.11 7.21
C GLU A 567 -6.79 16.38 5.70
N GLY A 568 -6.18 15.45 4.96
CA GLY A 568 -6.00 15.51 3.49
C GLY A 568 -4.62 15.98 3.01
N THR A 569 -3.68 16.33 3.90
CA THR A 569 -2.33 16.78 3.52
C THR A 569 -1.51 15.59 3.03
N THR A 570 -1.02 15.63 1.78
CA THR A 570 -0.20 14.56 1.21
C THR A 570 1.30 14.78 1.49
N TYR A 571 1.97 13.75 1.99
CA TYR A 571 3.42 13.73 2.26
C TYR A 571 4.08 12.61 1.44
N CYS A 572 4.97 12.95 0.51
CA CYS A 572 5.70 12.00 -0.31
C CYS A 572 7.16 11.92 0.14
N PHE A 573 7.59 10.73 0.58
CA PHE A 573 8.95 10.45 1.06
C PHE A 573 9.29 8.99 0.80
N GLU A 574 10.56 8.67 0.61
CA GLU A 574 11.01 7.27 0.57
C GLU A 574 10.77 6.56 1.91
N THR A 575 10.51 5.25 1.88
CA THR A 575 10.32 4.38 3.06
C THR A 575 11.36 4.62 4.16
N ILE A 576 12.61 4.87 3.77
CA ILE A 576 13.75 5.03 4.67
C ILE A 576 13.66 6.30 5.54
N ARG A 577 12.94 7.36 5.10
CA ARG A 577 12.63 8.55 5.93
C ARG A 577 11.76 8.20 7.13
N TRP A 578 10.86 7.23 7.00
CA TRP A 578 9.96 6.80 8.08
C TRP A 578 10.73 6.02 9.15
N THR A 579 11.67 5.17 8.74
CA THR A 579 12.68 4.60 9.64
C THR A 579 13.51 5.71 10.30
N GLY A 580 13.90 6.75 9.56
CA GLY A 580 14.58 7.93 10.09
C GLY A 580 13.80 8.66 11.18
N GLY A 581 12.48 8.86 11.00
CA GLY A 581 11.60 9.39 12.05
C GLY A 581 11.61 8.50 13.28
N GLY A 582 11.50 7.18 13.08
CA GLY A 582 11.67 6.19 14.15
C GLY A 582 12.97 6.35 14.95
N ALA A 583 14.09 6.67 14.30
CA ALA A 583 15.36 6.92 14.99
C ALA A 583 15.37 8.19 15.84
N HIS A 584 14.67 9.24 15.40
CA HIS A 584 14.53 10.51 16.12
C HIS A 584 13.69 10.32 17.40
N GLU A 585 12.49 9.76 17.27
CA GLU A 585 11.58 9.60 18.43
C GLU A 585 12.10 8.57 19.45
N ILE A 586 12.78 7.50 19.01
CA ILE A 586 13.46 6.56 19.93
C ILE A 586 14.55 7.26 20.75
N ALA A 587 15.29 8.19 20.16
CA ALA A 587 16.30 8.92 20.91
C ALA A 587 15.67 9.86 21.95
N HIS A 588 14.50 10.44 21.68
CA HIS A 588 13.72 11.16 22.70
C HIS A 588 13.22 10.23 23.82
N THR A 589 12.82 8.97 23.55
CA THR A 589 12.48 8.04 24.64
C THR A 589 13.69 7.78 25.53
N LEU A 590 14.87 7.64 24.93
CA LEU A 590 16.18 7.54 25.56
C LEU A 590 16.72 8.88 26.12
N HIS A 591 15.85 9.89 26.28
CA HIS A 591 16.10 11.19 26.94
C HIS A 591 17.11 12.11 26.21
N VAL A 592 17.39 11.86 24.93
CA VAL A 592 18.23 12.73 24.08
C VAL A 592 17.40 13.94 23.60
N PRO A 593 17.82 15.20 23.87
CA PRO A 593 17.12 16.38 23.38
C PRO A 593 17.56 16.79 21.96
N HIS A 594 16.86 17.75 21.37
CA HIS A 594 17.32 18.48 20.19
C HIS A 594 18.66 19.22 20.43
N PRO A 595 19.44 19.51 19.37
CA PRO A 595 20.68 20.27 19.49
C PRO A 595 20.46 21.70 20.00
N GLU A 596 21.43 22.20 20.78
CA GLU A 596 21.34 23.49 21.47
C GLU A 596 20.97 24.66 20.53
N GLY A 597 19.82 25.28 20.82
CA GLY A 597 19.33 26.46 20.11
C GLY A 597 18.60 26.19 18.80
N CYS A 598 18.47 24.94 18.34
CA CYS A 598 17.70 24.64 17.12
C CYS A 598 16.20 24.95 17.27
N ASP A 599 15.57 24.57 18.39
CA ASP A 599 14.16 24.91 18.69
C ASP A 599 13.88 26.41 18.66
N ALA A 600 14.87 27.22 19.05
CA ALA A 600 14.78 28.67 19.13
C ALA A 600 15.33 29.40 17.88
N GLY A 601 15.73 28.66 16.84
CA GLY A 601 16.30 29.22 15.60
C GLY A 601 17.61 30.01 15.80
N LEU A 602 18.35 29.72 16.87
CA LEU A 602 19.54 30.48 17.27
C LEU A 602 20.78 30.13 16.42
N PRO A 603 21.79 31.02 16.34
CA PRO A 603 23.04 30.76 15.62
C PRO A 603 23.84 29.54 16.10
N SER A 604 23.57 29.01 17.30
CA SER A 604 24.14 27.74 17.79
C SER A 604 23.62 26.52 17.01
N CYS A 605 22.48 26.62 16.33
CA CYS A 605 21.98 25.62 15.39
C CYS A 605 22.77 25.64 14.07
N THR A 606 24.03 25.22 14.13
CA THR A 606 24.92 25.09 12.96
C THR A 606 24.39 24.12 11.91
N GLU A 607 24.86 24.19 10.66
CA GLU A 607 24.47 23.21 9.62
C GLU A 607 24.79 21.76 10.02
N HIS A 608 25.86 21.54 10.79
CA HIS A 608 26.20 20.24 11.37
C HIS A 608 25.18 19.79 12.43
N ALA A 609 24.62 20.73 13.20
CA ALA A 609 23.51 20.44 14.10
C ALA A 609 22.20 20.14 13.35
N LYS A 610 21.94 20.80 12.21
CA LYS A 610 20.71 20.56 11.42
C LYS A 610 20.69 19.18 10.75
N ALA A 611 21.84 18.71 10.28
CA ALA A 611 21.99 17.37 9.69
C ALA A 611 22.10 16.23 10.74
N SER A 612 22.11 16.56 12.04
CA SER A 612 21.95 15.60 13.14
C SER A 612 20.60 14.89 13.07
N ILE A 613 20.56 13.62 13.46
CA ILE A 613 19.31 12.85 13.55
C ILE A 613 18.30 13.54 14.49
N MET A 614 18.79 14.20 15.55
CA MET A 614 18.00 14.95 16.54
C MET A 614 17.50 16.32 16.05
N TRP A 615 17.62 16.62 14.76
CA TRP A 615 16.94 17.76 14.15
C TRP A 615 16.32 17.31 12.81
N THR A 616 16.71 17.90 11.69
CA THR A 616 16.18 17.54 10.36
C THR A 616 16.86 16.32 9.74
N GLY A 617 17.88 15.72 10.38
CA GLY A 617 18.64 14.59 9.84
C GLY A 617 17.81 13.33 9.54
N TYR A 618 16.65 13.15 10.16
CA TYR A 618 15.73 12.06 9.82
C TYR A 618 15.26 12.08 8.35
N THR A 619 15.27 13.25 7.70
CA THR A 619 14.90 13.42 6.29
C THR A 619 15.94 12.87 5.30
N ILE A 620 17.18 12.65 5.77
CA ILE A 620 18.32 12.13 4.99
C ILE A 620 18.86 10.81 5.56
N TYR A 621 18.06 10.13 6.39
CA TYR A 621 18.40 8.82 6.95
C TYR A 621 18.59 7.78 5.83
N PRO A 622 19.62 6.91 5.87
CA PRO A 622 20.53 6.64 6.98
C PRO A 622 21.76 7.55 7.10
N ASP A 623 21.98 8.47 6.15
CA ASP A 623 23.17 9.34 6.00
C ASP A 623 23.15 10.55 6.96
N THR A 624 22.87 10.27 8.22
CA THR A 624 22.81 11.20 9.35
C THR A 624 23.57 10.62 10.55
N TYR A 625 23.60 11.33 11.68
CA TYR A 625 24.44 10.99 12.83
C TYR A 625 23.91 11.59 14.14
N PHE A 626 24.30 10.99 15.26
CA PHE A 626 24.22 11.64 16.57
C PHE A 626 25.40 12.61 16.75
N LEU A 627 25.13 13.82 17.26
CA LEU A 627 26.15 14.73 17.76
C LEU A 627 26.84 14.15 19.02
N PRO A 628 28.08 14.57 19.36
CA PRO A 628 28.79 14.07 20.54
C PRO A 628 28.00 14.17 21.86
N ALA A 629 27.26 15.26 22.08
CA ALA A 629 26.42 15.42 23.26
C ALA A 629 25.26 14.40 23.33
N ALA A 630 24.64 14.09 22.18
CA ALA A 630 23.62 13.05 22.10
C ALA A 630 24.20 11.65 22.35
N LYS A 631 25.42 11.37 21.85
CA LYS A 631 26.10 10.10 22.13
C LYS A 631 26.44 9.95 23.61
N ALA A 632 26.82 11.02 24.31
CA ALA A 632 27.09 10.99 25.75
C ALA A 632 25.85 10.54 26.55
N ILE A 633 24.68 11.14 26.28
CA ILE A 633 23.41 10.76 26.92
C ILE A 633 23.05 9.29 26.60
N LEU A 634 23.24 8.85 25.36
CA LEU A 634 23.01 7.46 24.97
C LEU A 634 23.95 6.48 25.69
N PHE A 635 25.22 6.81 25.91
CA PHE A 635 26.15 5.95 26.67
C PHE A 635 25.85 5.92 28.18
N GLU A 636 25.14 6.91 28.73
CA GLU A 636 24.64 6.87 30.11
C GLU A 636 23.29 6.15 30.24
N SER A 637 22.57 5.93 29.13
CA SER A 637 21.27 5.28 29.14
C SER A 637 21.37 3.78 29.45
N PRO A 638 20.65 3.26 30.46
CA PRO A 638 20.74 1.86 30.87
C PRO A 638 20.19 0.87 29.83
N PHE A 639 19.56 1.36 28.76
CA PHE A 639 19.11 0.56 27.62
C PHE A 639 20.22 0.24 26.62
N ILE A 640 21.26 1.08 26.52
CA ILE A 640 22.36 0.96 25.57
C ILE A 640 23.48 0.08 26.17
N ARG A 641 23.80 -1.06 25.53
CA ARG A 641 24.77 -2.06 26.01
C ARG A 641 25.52 -2.73 24.86
#